data_AF-A0A1G4B9W6-F1
#
_entry.id   AF-A0A1G4B9W6-F1
#
_cell.length_a   1.000
_cell.length_b   1.000
_cell.length_c   1.000
_cell.angle_alpha   90.00
_cell.angle_beta   90.00
_cell.angle_gamma   90.00
#
_symmetry.space_group_name_H-M   'P 1'
#
loop_
_entity.id
_entity.type
_entity.pdbx_description
1 polymer ?
#
loop_
_entity_poly.entity_id
_entity_poly.type
_entity_poly.pdbx_seq_one_letter_code
_entity_poly.pdbx_strand_id
1 'polypeptide(L)'
;MAIEVKRQVHETDGDGQSQKSIGGITLRDVEIKTTLNIPESEDKGIEILLTLRRADVPGFYSFAIESFPGGDDGKWTLHCDGCVRVDVESDTFVNQSLSNSLSPVDEKALSQYVPAKRWYEAFERVGFRYGRSFQQLHYARISRDLHQAAGDVTVRDTSGLIQGESRALIHPSTVDSCLHLVTIAIHAGGHKEMPWGVVPTRIEEVTITMPESGNVGPDVTGHAVAWSDALDNRHFITNVQLTSASSRKTVLNIRNLPCVAYEAAVPVSISATENPPPAPFSTSVWKPDLSKLRPAVEMSKILSSGESAHDSLGRLVELAVYRQAVSNVLIFGSPTLEAVNAVLAHLPGSSTVKISYLGDVAPSLSQEAQGRVNICPLSSDTTSWVAELGQETFNLVIAEHSDSNTLLSLVNQEGWVLGFVSENPPPPSRAISQGQYHALPKAVQEPVSTVESHPSVLLLTFPSAEGTSSSQQDLVRSLESNGSTVTRVTLTEYSETETHSYVLVDDTDCGFFSLDRQSFDALKRVFATAIPVLWLTRGVNQGRSMTSGMASGFLRITGCTIVDLVTSAATGDFGSDTEFWLHEGVLQISRLVPNDDVNRELDDNVRLADFPSGPIPEGKPMKIRVVDGGDLGIELLTHEADLAPEDVEIRVFMLQRPSSNPWGILVTGTILRVGHHVVASAVRIQAIGVVAGDLGTVVRTSVFTIMEEVSEAINEQSLLENLSLLSKIVDLTLNKTQLHPGDHVLALPGSEMADRLVSQLAVAHGWNLAIVTSSLDEVKRFKSDPTIRGAHLVASDGIEAINKHLETKNIVAAAILAHDFVDFVARSGEDFQLLEDFFC
;
A
#
# COMPACT_ATOMS: atom_id res chain seq x y z
N MET A 1 28.47 8.68 -9.35
CA MET A 1 28.98 10.03 -9.76
C MET A 1 30.44 10.23 -9.41
N ALA A 2 30.86 10.13 -8.13
CA ALA A 2 32.25 10.36 -7.70
C ALA A 2 33.29 9.53 -8.49
N ILE A 3 32.98 8.25 -8.76
CA ILE A 3 33.79 7.34 -9.57
C ILE A 3 34.07 7.91 -10.97
N GLU A 4 33.04 8.36 -11.68
CA GLU A 4 33.16 8.88 -13.05
C GLU A 4 33.96 10.19 -13.06
N VAL A 5 33.69 11.11 -12.13
CA VAL A 5 34.45 12.37 -12.07
C VAL A 5 35.92 12.10 -11.77
N LYS A 6 36.23 11.22 -10.82
CA LYS A 6 37.63 10.90 -10.50
C LYS A 6 38.35 10.23 -11.68
N ARG A 7 37.64 9.38 -12.44
CA ARG A 7 38.14 8.80 -13.69
C ARG A 7 38.46 9.89 -14.72
N GLN A 8 37.55 10.83 -14.97
CA GLN A 8 37.78 11.93 -15.92
C GLN A 8 38.97 12.82 -15.51
N VAL A 9 39.11 13.10 -14.21
CA VAL A 9 40.28 13.83 -13.67
C VAL A 9 41.58 13.06 -13.95
N HIS A 10 41.61 11.74 -13.71
CA HIS A 10 42.78 10.90 -14.03
C HIS A 10 43.07 10.84 -15.54
N GLU A 11 42.03 10.86 -16.37
CA GLU A 11 42.15 10.91 -17.83
C GLU A 11 42.74 12.25 -18.31
N THR A 12 42.49 13.35 -17.59
CA THR A 12 42.88 14.71 -17.97
C THR A 12 44.22 15.16 -17.37
N ASP A 13 44.59 14.68 -16.18
CA ASP A 13 45.83 15.04 -15.47
C ASP A 13 47.12 14.42 -16.07
N GLY A 14 47.02 13.65 -17.16
CA GLY A 14 48.14 12.95 -17.80
C GLY A 14 48.81 13.75 -18.92
N ASP A 15 50.04 14.25 -18.69
CA ASP A 15 50.93 14.74 -19.74
C ASP A 15 51.41 13.57 -20.63
N GLY A 16 50.62 13.18 -21.62
CA GLY A 16 50.96 12.53 -22.92
C GLY A 16 51.97 11.37 -23.05
N GLN A 17 52.78 11.00 -22.06
CA GLN A 17 53.89 10.04 -22.19
C GLN A 17 54.03 9.05 -21.02
N SER A 18 53.19 9.10 -19.97
CA SER A 18 53.19 8.09 -18.89
C SER A 18 51.84 8.00 -18.15
N GLN A 19 50.73 8.02 -18.89
CA GLN A 19 49.41 7.82 -18.28
C GLN A 19 49.24 6.35 -17.90
N LYS A 20 49.26 6.06 -16.60
CA LYS A 20 49.13 4.69 -16.11
C LYS A 20 47.68 4.22 -16.22
N SER A 21 47.49 2.98 -16.65
CA SER A 21 46.19 2.31 -16.78
C SER A 21 45.48 2.20 -15.44
N ILE A 22 44.19 2.52 -15.45
CA ILE A 22 43.31 2.35 -14.28
C ILE A 22 43.12 0.85 -14.06
N GLY A 23 43.50 0.36 -12.89
CA GLY A 23 43.23 -1.01 -12.43
C GLY A 23 41.93 -1.13 -11.64
N GLY A 24 41.47 -0.03 -11.03
CA GLY A 24 40.23 0.03 -10.27
C GLY A 24 39.99 1.41 -9.65
N ILE A 25 38.93 1.52 -8.85
CA ILE A 25 38.59 2.71 -8.09
C ILE A 25 38.15 2.28 -6.69
N THR A 26 38.65 2.98 -5.67
CA THR A 26 38.31 2.76 -4.27
C THR A 26 37.61 3.98 -3.68
N LEU A 27 36.50 3.77 -3.00
CA LEU A 27 35.82 4.76 -2.16
C LEU A 27 36.02 4.39 -0.70
N ARG A 28 36.14 5.39 0.16
CA ARG A 28 36.20 5.22 1.62
C ARG A 28 35.39 6.25 2.36
N ASP A 29 34.97 5.86 3.56
CA ASP A 29 34.29 6.73 4.51
C ASP A 29 33.12 7.48 3.85
N VAL A 30 32.30 6.73 3.12
CA VAL A 30 31.15 7.28 2.42
C VAL A 30 29.99 7.36 3.40
N GLU A 31 29.50 8.57 3.65
CA GLU A 31 28.33 8.82 4.49
C GLU A 31 27.12 9.13 3.59
N ILE A 32 25.99 8.47 3.85
CA ILE A 32 24.72 8.70 3.15
C ILE A 32 23.78 9.44 4.10
N LYS A 33 23.58 10.73 3.84
CA LYS A 33 22.87 11.65 4.74
C LYS A 33 21.38 11.69 4.45
N THR A 34 21.00 11.72 3.18
CA THR A 34 19.59 11.77 2.79
C THR A 34 19.38 11.29 1.35
N THR A 35 18.21 10.71 1.10
CA THR A 35 17.80 10.21 -0.23
C THR A 35 17.49 11.35 -1.19
N LEU A 36 17.76 11.13 -2.48
CA LEU A 36 17.36 12.05 -3.55
C LEU A 36 16.05 11.56 -4.19
N ASN A 37 14.97 12.31 -4.00
CA ASN A 37 13.67 12.00 -4.60
C ASN A 37 13.60 12.59 -6.01
N ILE A 38 13.43 11.73 -7.02
CA ILE A 38 13.30 12.14 -8.42
C ILE A 38 11.80 12.38 -8.73
N PRO A 39 11.36 13.60 -9.11
CA PRO A 39 9.97 13.90 -9.40
C PRO A 39 9.50 13.20 -10.69
N GLU A 40 8.22 12.85 -10.74
CA GLU A 40 7.61 12.20 -11.91
C GLU A 40 7.31 13.17 -13.06
N SER A 41 7.16 14.46 -12.78
CA SER A 41 6.83 15.47 -13.79
C SER A 41 8.04 15.81 -14.66
N GLU A 42 7.90 15.68 -15.98
CA GLU A 42 8.93 16.05 -16.97
C GLU A 42 9.29 17.55 -16.94
N ASP A 43 8.43 18.40 -16.34
CA ASP A 43 8.56 19.86 -16.32
C ASP A 43 9.51 20.39 -15.23
N LYS A 44 9.97 19.56 -14.29
CA LYS A 44 10.84 19.97 -13.17
C LYS A 44 12.07 19.06 -13.07
N GLY A 45 13.19 19.50 -13.62
CA GLY A 45 14.48 18.86 -13.43
C GLY A 45 15.08 19.17 -12.06
N ILE A 46 15.91 18.26 -11.53
CA ILE A 46 16.74 18.50 -10.35
C ILE A 46 18.17 18.80 -10.80
N GLU A 47 18.76 19.87 -10.29
CA GLU A 47 20.18 20.14 -10.48
C GLU A 47 20.99 19.37 -9.45
N ILE A 48 22.03 18.66 -9.90
CA ILE A 48 22.94 17.91 -9.03
C ILE A 48 24.34 18.48 -9.20
N LEU A 49 24.98 18.83 -8.10
CA LEU A 49 26.36 19.30 -8.05
C LEU A 49 27.24 18.26 -7.36
N LEU A 50 28.35 17.90 -8.01
CA LEU A 50 29.41 17.14 -7.37
C LEU A 50 30.64 18.02 -7.20
N THR A 51 31.08 18.16 -5.95
CA THR A 51 32.34 18.83 -5.63
C THR A 51 33.42 17.79 -5.37
N LEU A 52 34.59 17.96 -5.99
CA LEU A 52 35.76 17.11 -5.75
C LEU A 52 36.93 17.99 -5.28
N ARG A 53 37.57 17.63 -4.17
CA ARG A 53 38.71 18.35 -3.59
C ARG A 53 39.82 17.36 -3.25
N ARG A 54 41.08 17.80 -3.25
CA ARG A 54 42.16 16.96 -2.73
C ARG A 54 41.92 16.73 -1.23
N ALA A 55 41.97 15.48 -0.80
CA ALA A 55 41.88 15.15 0.61
C ALA A 55 43.25 15.31 1.28
N ASP A 56 43.25 15.43 2.61
CA ASP A 56 44.49 15.41 3.41
C ASP A 56 45.15 14.02 3.38
N VAL A 57 44.37 12.97 3.08
CA VAL A 57 44.88 11.61 2.89
C VAL A 57 45.57 11.49 1.52
N PRO A 58 46.86 11.12 1.47
CA PRO A 58 47.61 11.01 0.22
C PRO A 58 46.93 10.10 -0.81
N GLY A 59 46.74 10.62 -2.03
CA GLY A 59 46.15 9.88 -3.15
C GLY A 59 44.62 9.86 -3.17
N PHE A 60 43.95 10.26 -2.08
CA PHE A 60 42.49 10.38 -2.03
C PHE A 60 42.01 11.79 -2.36
N TYR A 61 40.80 11.87 -2.88
CA TYR A 61 40.06 13.10 -3.08
C TYR A 61 38.76 13.02 -2.29
N SER A 62 38.43 14.06 -1.53
CA SER A 62 37.14 14.18 -0.88
C SER A 62 36.10 14.60 -1.91
N PHE A 63 34.94 13.94 -1.94
CA PHE A 63 33.80 14.32 -2.77
C PHE A 63 32.59 14.68 -1.90
N ALA A 64 31.73 15.55 -2.42
CA ALA A 64 30.41 15.83 -1.87
C ALA A 64 29.40 15.93 -3.02
N ILE A 65 28.20 15.40 -2.81
CA ILE A 65 27.10 15.37 -3.78
C ILE A 65 25.90 16.10 -3.18
N GLU A 66 25.50 17.17 -3.84
CA GLU A 66 24.42 18.05 -3.40
C GLU A 66 23.38 18.19 -4.51
N SER A 67 22.11 18.43 -4.15
CA SER A 67 21.05 18.69 -5.14
C SER A 67 20.28 19.96 -4.82
N PHE A 68 19.72 20.57 -5.88
CA PHE A 68 18.87 21.74 -5.82
C PHE A 68 17.57 21.47 -6.61
N PRO A 69 16.40 21.45 -5.94
CA PRO A 69 15.12 21.05 -6.55
C PRO A 69 14.45 22.14 -7.42
N GLY A 70 15.05 23.32 -7.56
CA GLY A 70 14.50 24.45 -8.34
C GLY A 70 13.50 25.34 -7.57
N GLY A 71 13.34 26.59 -8.00
CA GLY A 71 12.44 27.59 -7.39
C GLY A 71 13.12 28.60 -6.47
N ASP A 72 12.48 29.75 -6.23
CA ASP A 72 13.05 30.87 -5.45
C ASP A 72 13.33 30.54 -3.97
N ASP A 73 12.71 29.49 -3.44
CA ASP A 73 12.84 29.02 -2.04
C ASP A 73 13.64 27.72 -1.88
N GLY A 74 14.25 27.21 -2.97
CA GLY A 74 15.03 25.96 -2.94
C GLY A 74 16.25 26.07 -2.00
N LYS A 75 16.52 25.01 -1.23
CA LYS A 75 17.76 24.87 -0.44
C LYS A 75 18.62 23.75 -1.02
N TRP A 76 19.93 23.97 -1.05
CA TRP A 76 20.89 22.90 -1.34
C TRP A 76 20.76 21.80 -0.29
N THR A 77 20.68 20.57 -0.76
CA THR A 77 20.58 19.38 0.09
C THR A 77 21.81 18.51 -0.14
N LEU A 78 22.62 18.31 0.90
CA LEU A 78 23.76 17.40 0.88
C LEU A 78 23.28 15.96 1.02
N HIS A 79 23.52 15.14 0.00
CA HIS A 79 23.07 13.74 -0.04
C HIS A 79 24.13 12.77 0.46
N CYS A 80 25.38 12.97 0.04
CA CYS A 80 26.45 12.03 0.30
C CYS A 80 27.82 12.70 0.15
N ASP A 81 28.77 12.33 1.00
CA ASP A 81 30.17 12.72 0.91
C ASP A 81 31.09 11.58 1.37
N GLY A 82 32.37 11.68 1.03
CA GLY A 82 33.37 10.67 1.36
C GLY A 82 34.66 10.87 0.56
N CYS A 83 35.50 9.84 0.50
CA CYS A 83 36.78 9.86 -0.21
C CYS A 83 36.79 8.92 -1.41
N VAL A 84 37.46 9.31 -2.50
CA VAL A 84 37.62 8.50 -3.72
C VAL A 84 39.07 8.54 -4.22
N ARG A 85 39.57 7.39 -4.70
CA ARG A 85 40.90 7.24 -5.29
C ARG A 85 40.86 6.33 -6.51
N VAL A 86 41.69 6.63 -7.50
CA VAL A 86 41.97 5.73 -8.63
C VAL A 86 43.12 4.82 -8.26
N ASP A 87 42.90 3.52 -8.46
CA ASP A 87 43.89 2.47 -8.33
C ASP A 87 44.55 2.22 -9.68
N VAL A 88 45.88 2.23 -9.71
CA VAL A 88 46.65 2.01 -10.93
C VAL A 88 47.12 0.56 -11.01
N GLU A 89 47.18 -0.05 -12.19
CA GLU A 89 47.59 -1.46 -12.38
C GLU A 89 48.96 -1.83 -11.77
N SER A 90 49.84 -0.84 -11.56
CA SER A 90 51.17 -1.03 -10.93
C SER A 90 51.16 -0.95 -9.39
N ASP A 91 50.03 -0.61 -8.77
CA ASP A 91 49.92 -0.51 -7.31
C ASP A 91 49.79 -1.90 -6.68
N THR A 92 50.81 -2.33 -5.96
CA THR A 92 50.85 -3.61 -5.23
C THR A 92 49.78 -3.73 -4.15
N PHE A 93 49.23 -2.60 -3.68
CA PHE A 93 48.19 -2.52 -2.65
C PHE A 93 46.86 -3.16 -3.09
N VAL A 94 46.47 -2.99 -4.36
CA VAL A 94 45.23 -3.53 -4.95
C VAL A 94 45.29 -5.06 -5.02
N ASN A 95 46.43 -5.58 -5.46
CA ASN A 95 46.65 -7.03 -5.53
C ASN A 95 46.69 -7.67 -4.14
N GLN A 96 47.13 -6.96 -3.08
CA GLN A 96 47.12 -7.47 -1.70
C GLN A 96 45.77 -7.35 -0.98
N SER A 97 45.02 -6.25 -1.14
CA SER A 97 43.70 -6.12 -0.49
C SER A 97 42.67 -7.08 -1.10
N LEU A 98 42.79 -7.38 -2.40
CA LEU A 98 41.89 -8.29 -3.12
C LEU A 98 42.29 -9.77 -2.99
N SER A 99 43.59 -10.10 -2.82
CA SER A 99 44.04 -11.50 -2.65
C SER A 99 43.86 -12.06 -1.24
N ASN A 100 43.79 -11.18 -0.22
CA ASN A 100 43.56 -11.57 1.17
C ASN A 100 42.07 -11.58 1.58
N SER A 101 41.15 -11.25 0.67
CA SER A 101 39.71 -11.12 0.94
C SER A 101 38.94 -12.40 0.58
N LEU A 102 39.27 -13.52 1.21
CA LEU A 102 38.40 -14.71 1.10
C LEU A 102 37.11 -14.44 1.87
N SER A 103 35.96 -14.53 1.19
CA SER A 103 34.67 -14.46 1.87
C SER A 103 34.55 -15.59 2.92
N PRO A 104 34.01 -15.30 4.12
CA PRO A 104 33.77 -16.33 5.13
C PRO A 104 32.57 -17.23 4.81
N VAL A 105 31.86 -16.98 3.70
CA VAL A 105 30.64 -17.70 3.32
C VAL A 105 30.97 -19.12 2.88
N ASP A 106 30.48 -20.12 3.65
CA ASP A 106 30.49 -21.51 3.21
C ASP A 106 29.25 -21.79 2.35
N GLU A 107 29.41 -21.67 1.04
CA GLU A 107 28.33 -21.90 0.08
C GLU A 107 27.70 -23.31 0.20
N LYS A 108 28.42 -24.32 0.72
CA LYS A 108 27.87 -25.67 0.90
C LYS A 108 26.84 -25.73 2.03
N ALA A 109 26.91 -24.81 2.99
CA ALA A 109 25.93 -24.69 4.07
C ALA A 109 24.63 -23.99 3.60
N LEU A 110 24.67 -23.28 2.47
CA LEU A 110 23.52 -22.55 1.90
C LEU A 110 22.59 -23.50 1.12
N SER A 111 21.85 -24.32 1.86
CA SER A 111 21.05 -25.43 1.33
C SER A 111 19.80 -25.03 0.54
N GLN A 112 19.27 -23.81 0.73
CA GLN A 112 18.00 -23.41 0.12
C GLN A 112 18.22 -22.54 -1.10
N TYR A 113 17.62 -22.93 -2.23
CA TYR A 113 17.62 -22.15 -3.46
C TYR A 113 16.29 -21.41 -3.64
N VAL A 114 16.35 -20.11 -3.86
CA VAL A 114 15.18 -19.26 -4.10
C VAL A 114 15.37 -18.46 -5.40
N PRO A 115 14.47 -18.62 -6.40
CA PRO A 115 14.50 -17.81 -7.61
C PRO A 115 14.31 -16.32 -7.29
N ALA A 116 15.03 -15.43 -7.97
CA ALA A 116 14.99 -14.00 -7.67
C ALA A 116 13.60 -13.37 -7.79
N LYS A 117 12.72 -13.89 -8.65
CA LYS A 117 11.33 -13.43 -8.76
C LYS A 117 10.61 -13.38 -7.40
N ARG A 118 10.79 -14.41 -6.56
CA ARG A 118 10.16 -14.46 -5.23
C ARG A 118 10.72 -13.41 -4.27
N TRP A 119 11.99 -13.05 -4.45
CA TRP A 119 12.61 -11.98 -3.69
C TRP A 119 12.12 -10.61 -4.14
N TYR A 120 11.99 -10.37 -5.44
CA TYR A 120 11.42 -9.11 -5.93
C TYR A 120 9.95 -8.94 -5.54
N GLU A 121 9.15 -10.01 -5.52
CA GLU A 121 7.80 -9.99 -4.94
C GLU A 121 7.81 -9.65 -3.44
N ALA A 122 8.81 -10.15 -2.70
CA ALA A 122 8.97 -9.82 -1.27
C ALA A 122 9.42 -8.38 -1.05
N PHE A 123 10.37 -7.88 -1.84
CA PHE A 123 10.81 -6.49 -1.82
C PHE A 123 9.64 -5.55 -2.11
N GLU A 124 8.86 -5.82 -3.15
CA GLU A 124 7.68 -5.04 -3.52
C GLU A 124 6.64 -5.02 -2.39
N ARG A 125 6.40 -6.16 -1.71
CA ARG A 125 5.47 -6.26 -0.57
C ARG A 125 5.85 -5.32 0.57
N VAL A 126 7.15 -5.15 0.82
CA VAL A 126 7.66 -4.23 1.87
C VAL A 126 8.06 -2.86 1.31
N GLY A 127 7.62 -2.52 0.09
CA GLY A 127 7.72 -1.19 -0.49
C GLY A 127 8.83 -0.93 -1.50
N PHE A 128 9.72 -1.90 -1.71
CA PHE A 128 10.86 -1.78 -2.61
C PHE A 128 10.47 -2.23 -4.02
N ARG A 129 9.96 -1.30 -4.82
CA ARG A 129 9.46 -1.54 -6.19
C ARG A 129 10.56 -1.45 -7.24
N TYR A 130 11.48 -2.42 -7.24
CA TYR A 130 12.57 -2.46 -8.22
C TYR A 130 12.07 -2.66 -9.66
N GLY A 131 12.39 -1.74 -10.55
CA GLY A 131 12.11 -1.87 -11.99
C GLY A 131 13.03 -2.88 -12.69
N ARG A 132 12.69 -3.26 -13.93
CA ARG A 132 13.42 -4.30 -14.70
C ARG A 132 14.94 -4.07 -14.80
N SER A 133 15.38 -2.82 -14.93
CA SER A 133 16.80 -2.46 -15.00
C SER A 133 17.56 -2.67 -13.68
N PHE A 134 16.86 -2.71 -12.54
CA PHE A 134 17.41 -2.97 -11.22
C PHE A 134 17.26 -4.43 -10.76
N GLN A 135 16.48 -5.25 -11.49
CA GLN A 135 16.32 -6.66 -11.18
C GLN A 135 17.44 -7.54 -11.77
N GLN A 136 18.71 -7.33 -11.39
CA GLN A 136 19.86 -8.06 -11.99
C GLN A 136 20.24 -9.38 -11.30
N LEU A 137 19.72 -9.64 -10.10
CA LEU A 137 19.85 -10.91 -9.39
C LEU A 137 19.05 -12.03 -10.08
N HIS A 138 19.65 -13.20 -10.30
CA HIS A 138 19.01 -14.38 -10.92
C HIS A 138 18.38 -15.31 -9.87
N TYR A 139 19.09 -15.55 -8.78
CA TYR A 139 18.67 -16.39 -7.66
C TYR A 139 19.48 -16.05 -6.41
N ALA A 140 19.02 -16.55 -5.26
CA ALA A 140 19.80 -16.58 -4.04
C ALA A 140 19.79 -17.98 -3.42
N ARG A 141 20.96 -18.42 -2.95
CA ARG A 141 21.17 -19.55 -2.05
C ARG A 141 21.37 -19.02 -0.64
N ILE A 142 20.68 -19.64 0.32
CA ILE A 142 20.65 -19.21 1.72
C ILE A 142 20.56 -20.41 2.67
N SER A 143 20.73 -20.16 3.96
CA SER A 143 20.32 -21.05 5.05
C SER A 143 19.51 -20.25 6.06
N ARG A 144 18.50 -20.86 6.70
CA ARG A 144 17.67 -20.18 7.71
C ARG A 144 18.42 -19.84 8.99
N ASP A 145 19.51 -20.56 9.25
CA ASP A 145 20.31 -20.40 10.46
C ASP A 145 21.55 -19.53 10.23
N LEU A 146 21.80 -19.10 8.98
CA LEU A 146 22.98 -18.32 8.60
C LEU A 146 22.52 -17.02 7.94
N HIS A 147 23.01 -15.89 8.46
CA HIS A 147 22.79 -14.57 7.86
C HIS A 147 23.76 -14.32 6.68
N GLN A 148 23.75 -15.26 5.75
CA GLN A 148 24.63 -15.34 4.60
C GLN A 148 23.81 -15.70 3.35
N ALA A 149 24.20 -15.14 2.22
CA ALA A 149 23.57 -15.42 0.94
C ALA A 149 24.60 -15.45 -0.20
N ALA A 150 24.34 -16.30 -1.18
CA ALA A 150 25.12 -16.37 -2.42
C ALA A 150 24.18 -16.34 -3.62
N GLY A 151 24.57 -15.73 -4.73
CA GLY A 151 23.70 -15.63 -5.90
C GLY A 151 24.41 -15.11 -7.13
N ASP A 152 23.83 -15.33 -8.30
CA ASP A 152 24.39 -14.80 -9.55
C ASP A 152 23.72 -13.48 -9.92
N VAL A 153 24.53 -12.49 -10.28
CA VAL A 153 24.11 -11.13 -10.65
C VAL A 153 24.61 -10.84 -12.06
N THR A 154 23.77 -10.22 -12.88
CA THR A 154 24.20 -9.77 -14.22
C THR A 154 25.16 -8.59 -14.09
N VAL A 155 26.36 -8.71 -14.66
CA VAL A 155 27.39 -7.65 -14.61
C VAL A 155 27.27 -6.78 -15.85
N ARG A 156 26.71 -5.59 -15.69
CA ARG A 156 26.51 -4.62 -16.78
C ARG A 156 27.44 -3.43 -16.63
N ASP A 157 27.69 -2.72 -17.72
CA ASP A 157 28.34 -1.41 -17.78
C ASP A 157 27.39 -0.30 -18.30
N THR A 158 26.29 -0.71 -18.95
CA THR A 158 25.21 0.17 -19.44
C THR A 158 23.82 -0.41 -19.14
N SER A 159 22.82 0.47 -18.95
CA SER A 159 21.40 0.09 -18.87
C SER A 159 20.76 -0.12 -20.24
N GLY A 160 21.25 0.55 -21.29
CA GLY A 160 20.64 0.58 -22.62
C GLY A 160 19.32 1.36 -22.70
N LEU A 161 18.93 2.09 -21.64
CA LEU A 161 17.67 2.83 -21.55
C LEU A 161 17.84 4.33 -21.72
N ILE A 162 19.03 4.86 -21.39
CA ILE A 162 19.31 6.29 -21.36
C ILE A 162 20.27 6.64 -22.50
N GLN A 163 19.93 7.65 -23.30
CA GLN A 163 20.84 8.19 -24.31
C GLN A 163 21.94 9.01 -23.63
N GLY A 164 23.21 8.70 -23.93
CA GLY A 164 24.34 9.43 -23.35
C GLY A 164 24.70 9.02 -21.93
N GLU A 165 24.42 7.77 -21.56
CA GLU A 165 24.80 7.20 -20.27
C GLU A 165 26.32 7.31 -19.99
N SER A 166 26.68 7.50 -18.71
CA SER A 166 28.08 7.62 -18.28
C SER A 166 28.84 6.31 -18.47
N ARG A 167 30.17 6.40 -18.69
CA ARG A 167 31.05 5.25 -18.91
C ARG A 167 31.35 4.51 -17.59
N ALA A 168 30.38 3.80 -17.04
CA ALA A 168 30.54 3.09 -15.78
C ALA A 168 31.51 1.89 -15.92
N LEU A 169 32.32 1.61 -14.88
CA LEU A 169 33.14 0.39 -14.81
C LEU A 169 32.23 -0.84 -14.68
N ILE A 170 31.28 -0.73 -13.76
CA ILE A 170 30.08 -1.55 -13.66
C ILE A 170 28.91 -0.60 -13.41
N HIS A 171 27.77 -0.91 -14.00
CA HIS A 171 26.56 -0.12 -13.96
C HIS A 171 26.00 -0.09 -12.51
N PRO A 172 25.46 1.05 -12.02
CA PRO A 172 24.92 1.15 -10.67
C PRO A 172 23.90 0.07 -10.31
N SER A 173 23.09 -0.40 -11.26
CA SER A 173 22.15 -1.50 -11.01
C SER A 173 22.80 -2.85 -10.71
N THR A 174 24.04 -3.09 -11.17
CA THR A 174 24.84 -4.27 -10.79
C THR A 174 25.25 -4.18 -9.32
N VAL A 175 25.71 -2.99 -8.89
CA VAL A 175 26.07 -2.71 -7.50
C VAL A 175 24.84 -2.85 -6.60
N ASP A 176 23.72 -2.26 -6.99
CA ASP A 176 22.46 -2.30 -6.21
C ASP A 176 21.91 -3.72 -6.09
N SER A 177 22.02 -4.55 -7.14
CA SER A 177 21.65 -5.97 -7.05
C SER A 177 22.52 -6.77 -6.08
N CYS A 178 23.77 -6.34 -5.82
CA CYS A 178 24.58 -6.91 -4.75
C CYS A 178 24.05 -6.48 -3.37
N LEU A 179 23.53 -5.25 -3.24
CA LEU A 179 22.86 -4.77 -2.03
C LEU A 179 21.51 -5.49 -1.80
N HIS A 180 20.78 -5.87 -2.84
CA HIS A 180 19.61 -6.74 -2.68
C HIS A 180 19.99 -8.07 -2.01
N LEU A 181 21.15 -8.64 -2.38
CA LEU A 181 21.66 -9.87 -1.78
C LEU A 181 22.05 -9.66 -0.30
N VAL A 182 22.52 -8.47 0.08
CA VAL A 182 22.73 -8.09 1.49
C VAL A 182 21.42 -8.14 2.27
N THR A 183 20.34 -7.56 1.75
CA THR A 183 19.02 -7.63 2.40
C THR A 183 18.53 -9.07 2.54
N ILE A 184 18.78 -9.91 1.52
CA ILE A 184 18.47 -11.36 1.58
C ILE A 184 19.25 -12.07 2.69
N ALA A 185 20.54 -11.74 2.86
CA ALA A 185 21.40 -12.31 3.89
C ALA A 185 20.94 -11.89 5.30
N ILE A 186 20.58 -10.61 5.49
CA ILE A 186 20.05 -10.11 6.78
C ILE A 186 18.83 -10.91 7.21
N HIS A 187 17.91 -11.22 6.30
CA HIS A 187 16.69 -11.98 6.61
C HIS A 187 16.85 -13.51 6.58
N ALA A 188 18.09 -14.03 6.49
CA ALA A 188 18.38 -15.46 6.45
C ALA A 188 17.47 -16.24 5.46
N GLY A 189 17.15 -15.60 4.33
CA GLY A 189 16.32 -16.18 3.30
C GLY A 189 14.79 -16.20 3.51
N GLY A 190 14.30 -15.58 4.57
CA GLY A 190 12.89 -15.50 4.97
C GLY A 190 11.99 -14.62 4.09
N HIS A 191 12.02 -14.74 2.76
CA HIS A 191 11.28 -13.88 1.82
C HIS A 191 9.76 -13.76 2.09
N LYS A 192 9.11 -14.75 2.72
CA LYS A 192 7.69 -14.68 3.09
C LYS A 192 7.42 -13.91 4.38
N GLU A 193 8.38 -13.95 5.29
CA GLU A 193 8.29 -13.41 6.65
C GLU A 193 9.03 -12.07 6.78
N MET A 194 9.74 -11.65 5.72
CA MET A 194 10.48 -10.39 5.64
C MET A 194 9.56 -9.20 5.99
N PRO A 195 9.81 -8.51 7.11
CA PRO A 195 8.93 -7.46 7.63
C PRO A 195 9.21 -6.07 7.04
N TRP A 196 10.43 -5.82 6.56
CA TRP A 196 10.88 -4.55 6.01
C TRP A 196 12.04 -4.79 5.04
N GLY A 197 12.43 -3.77 4.28
CA GLY A 197 13.69 -3.78 3.54
C GLY A 197 14.78 -2.99 4.27
N VAL A 198 15.94 -2.87 3.66
CA VAL A 198 17.15 -2.34 4.30
C VAL A 198 17.79 -1.28 3.43
N VAL A 199 18.28 -0.20 4.04
CA VAL A 199 19.02 0.86 3.35
C VAL A 199 20.40 1.08 3.98
N PRO A 200 21.46 1.27 3.18
CA PRO A 200 22.77 1.66 3.68
C PRO A 200 22.77 3.09 4.25
N THR A 201 23.56 3.31 5.30
CA THR A 201 23.75 4.62 5.95
C THR A 201 25.19 5.11 5.84
N ARG A 202 26.15 4.18 5.85
CA ARG A 202 27.57 4.44 5.69
C ARG A 202 28.22 3.30 4.90
N ILE A 203 29.33 3.59 4.25
CA ILE A 203 30.18 2.59 3.61
C ILE A 203 31.63 2.86 3.99
N GLU A 204 32.27 1.91 4.69
CA GLU A 204 33.67 2.06 5.09
C GLU A 204 34.59 2.00 3.86
N GLU A 205 34.47 0.95 3.05
CA GLU A 205 35.27 0.80 1.83
C GLU A 205 34.48 0.11 0.71
N VAL A 206 34.55 0.69 -0.49
CA VAL A 206 34.10 0.06 -1.75
C VAL A 206 35.27 0.01 -2.71
N THR A 207 35.61 -1.17 -3.20
CA THR A 207 36.59 -1.35 -4.27
C THR A 207 35.91 -1.93 -5.50
N ILE A 208 36.02 -1.24 -6.63
CA ILE A 208 35.58 -1.70 -7.94
C ILE A 208 36.80 -1.88 -8.83
N THR A 209 37.03 -3.09 -9.32
CA THR A 209 38.13 -3.37 -10.24
C THR A 209 37.69 -3.16 -11.68
N MET A 210 38.63 -2.84 -12.56
CA MET A 210 38.35 -2.84 -13.99
C MET A 210 38.01 -4.27 -14.44
N PRO A 211 36.81 -4.50 -15.01
CA PRO A 211 36.46 -5.81 -15.53
C PRO A 211 37.37 -6.18 -16.71
N GLU A 212 37.71 -7.46 -16.83
CA GLU A 212 38.42 -7.96 -17.99
C GLU A 212 37.56 -7.82 -19.26
N SER A 213 38.20 -7.67 -20.42
CA SER A 213 37.48 -7.52 -21.70
C SER A 213 36.52 -8.69 -21.94
N GLY A 214 35.24 -8.39 -22.15
CA GLY A 214 34.19 -9.40 -22.37
C GLY A 214 33.54 -9.94 -21.08
N ASN A 215 33.97 -9.50 -19.89
CA ASN A 215 33.35 -9.85 -18.61
C ASN A 215 32.31 -8.80 -18.12
N VAL A 216 31.76 -8.00 -19.04
CA VAL A 216 30.59 -7.12 -18.82
C VAL A 216 29.64 -7.23 -20.00
N GLY A 217 28.34 -7.22 -19.73
CA GLY A 217 27.31 -7.27 -20.77
C GLY A 217 25.97 -7.85 -20.27
N PRO A 218 24.93 -7.84 -21.13
CA PRO A 218 23.60 -8.29 -20.76
C PRO A 218 23.51 -9.78 -20.42
N ASP A 219 24.42 -10.59 -20.97
CA ASP A 219 24.47 -12.05 -20.80
C ASP A 219 25.64 -12.48 -19.89
N VAL A 220 26.37 -11.54 -19.30
CA VAL A 220 27.51 -11.84 -18.42
C VAL A 220 27.05 -11.89 -16.98
N THR A 221 27.34 -13.00 -16.31
CA THR A 221 27.03 -13.22 -14.90
C THR A 221 28.29 -13.17 -14.04
N GLY A 222 28.13 -12.58 -12.86
CA GLY A 222 29.09 -12.61 -11.78
C GLY A 222 28.48 -13.32 -10.58
N HIS A 223 29.33 -13.91 -9.76
CA HIS A 223 28.92 -14.63 -8.57
C HIS A 223 29.12 -13.74 -7.33
N ALA A 224 28.02 -13.41 -6.67
CA ALA A 224 27.96 -12.56 -5.49
C ALA A 224 27.77 -13.37 -4.21
N VAL A 225 28.45 -12.96 -3.14
CA VAL A 225 28.28 -13.48 -1.79
C VAL A 225 28.12 -12.31 -0.82
N ALA A 226 27.18 -12.40 0.10
CA ALA A 226 26.90 -11.41 1.12
C ALA A 226 26.79 -12.07 2.50
N TRP A 227 27.25 -11.37 3.54
CA TRP A 227 27.19 -11.84 4.92
C TRP A 227 27.09 -10.67 5.90
N SER A 228 26.61 -10.97 7.11
CA SER A 228 26.49 -10.00 8.20
C SER A 228 27.46 -10.35 9.32
N ASP A 229 28.28 -9.40 9.75
CA ASP A 229 29.21 -9.56 10.88
C ASP A 229 28.53 -9.21 12.21
N ALA A 230 27.56 -8.28 12.18
CA ALA A 230 26.74 -7.93 13.33
C ALA A 230 25.28 -7.68 12.90
N LEU A 231 24.36 -8.17 13.72
CA LEU A 231 22.92 -8.04 13.54
C LEU A 231 22.31 -7.52 14.85
N ASP A 232 21.76 -6.32 14.79
CA ASP A 232 20.86 -5.77 15.80
C ASP A 232 19.45 -5.68 15.20
N ASN A 233 18.42 -5.42 15.99
CA ASN A 233 17.03 -5.38 15.51
C ASN A 233 16.82 -4.40 14.35
N ARG A 234 17.56 -3.29 14.35
CA ARG A 234 17.43 -2.22 13.34
C ARG A 234 18.72 -1.84 12.64
N HIS A 235 19.87 -2.32 13.10
CA HIS A 235 21.18 -1.97 12.55
C HIS A 235 21.94 -3.23 12.15
N PHE A 236 22.55 -3.21 10.98
CA PHE A 236 23.25 -4.36 10.42
C PHE A 236 24.62 -3.92 9.92
N ILE A 237 25.65 -4.68 10.27
CA ILE A 237 26.98 -4.51 9.69
C ILE A 237 27.18 -5.65 8.71
N THR A 238 27.24 -5.29 7.43
CA THR A 238 27.21 -6.25 6.34
C THR A 238 28.35 -6.09 5.37
N ASN A 239 28.59 -7.11 4.57
CA ASN A 239 29.62 -7.13 3.55
C ASN A 239 29.08 -7.81 2.30
N VAL A 240 29.61 -7.43 1.14
CA VAL A 240 29.28 -8.10 -0.11
C VAL A 240 30.46 -8.11 -1.06
N GLN A 241 30.67 -9.25 -1.72
CA GLN A 241 31.72 -9.46 -2.70
C GLN A 241 31.10 -10.03 -3.98
N LEU A 242 31.44 -9.45 -5.13
CA LEU A 242 31.09 -9.94 -6.46
C LEU A 242 32.36 -10.39 -7.17
N THR A 243 32.35 -11.61 -7.69
CA THR A 243 33.44 -12.18 -8.48
C THR A 243 32.99 -12.49 -9.90
N SER A 244 33.90 -12.38 -10.86
CA SER A 244 33.63 -12.84 -12.23
C SER A 244 33.39 -14.35 -12.23
N ALA A 245 32.31 -14.83 -12.87
CA ALA A 245 32.04 -16.26 -12.96
C ALA A 245 33.13 -17.00 -13.76
N SER A 246 33.76 -16.33 -14.73
CA SER A 246 34.78 -16.93 -15.61
C SER A 246 36.17 -16.97 -14.97
N SER A 247 36.64 -15.85 -14.42
CA SER A 247 38.01 -15.72 -13.90
C SER A 247 38.12 -15.82 -12.38
N ARG A 248 36.99 -15.84 -11.66
CA ARG A 248 36.91 -15.81 -10.18
C ARG A 248 37.63 -14.62 -9.54
N LYS A 249 37.99 -13.61 -10.33
CA LYS A 249 38.56 -12.36 -9.85
C LYS A 249 37.46 -11.48 -9.28
N THR A 250 37.76 -10.79 -8.19
CA THR A 250 36.85 -9.83 -7.56
C THR A 250 36.60 -8.64 -8.49
N VAL A 251 35.33 -8.36 -8.75
CA VAL A 251 34.83 -7.23 -9.54
C VAL A 251 34.38 -6.09 -8.64
N LEU A 252 33.68 -6.41 -7.54
CA LEU A 252 33.23 -5.47 -6.52
C LEU A 252 33.49 -6.09 -5.14
N ASN A 253 34.00 -5.28 -4.21
CA ASN A 253 34.11 -5.61 -2.80
C ASN A 253 33.59 -4.45 -1.97
N ILE A 254 32.60 -4.70 -1.13
CA ILE A 254 32.07 -3.74 -0.17
C ILE A 254 32.32 -4.31 1.22
N ARG A 255 33.10 -3.57 2.01
CA ARG A 255 33.47 -3.94 3.37
C ARG A 255 32.82 -2.99 4.35
N ASN A 256 32.35 -3.57 5.45
CA ASN A 256 31.70 -2.87 6.55
C ASN A 256 30.69 -1.83 6.05
N LEU A 257 29.53 -2.35 5.67
CA LEU A 257 28.36 -1.63 5.20
C LEU A 257 27.31 -1.57 6.31
N PRO A 258 27.32 -0.51 7.16
CA PRO A 258 26.24 -0.19 8.06
C PRO A 258 24.93 0.08 7.32
N CYS A 259 23.93 -0.70 7.68
CA CYS A 259 22.59 -0.66 7.12
C CYS A 259 21.56 -0.51 8.24
N VAL A 260 20.41 0.08 7.92
CA VAL A 260 19.27 0.19 8.83
C VAL A 260 18.00 -0.39 8.24
N ALA A 261 17.14 -0.91 9.11
CA ALA A 261 15.79 -1.34 8.74
C ALA A 261 14.98 -0.13 8.24
N TYR A 262 14.43 -0.23 7.04
CA TYR A 262 13.64 0.81 6.39
C TYR A 262 12.16 0.44 6.42
N GLU A 263 11.54 0.71 7.56
CA GLU A 263 10.12 0.42 7.84
C GLU A 263 9.18 1.39 7.10
N ALA A 264 9.66 2.59 6.74
CA ALA A 264 8.89 3.63 6.06
C ALA A 264 8.52 3.30 4.59
N ALA A 265 9.12 2.25 4.00
CA ALA A 265 8.77 1.78 2.66
C ALA A 265 7.52 0.92 2.64
N VAL A 266 7.19 0.21 3.74
CA VAL A 266 6.01 -0.67 3.76
C VAL A 266 4.85 0.16 3.23
N PRO A 267 4.17 -0.28 2.15
CA PRO A 267 3.11 0.51 1.56
C PRO A 267 2.21 0.93 2.71
N VAL A 268 1.99 2.23 2.82
CA VAL A 268 0.88 2.77 3.60
C VAL A 268 -0.38 2.32 2.87
N SER A 269 -0.67 1.01 2.92
CA SER A 269 -2.05 0.57 2.93
C SER A 269 -2.64 1.29 4.13
N ILE A 270 -3.57 2.20 3.86
CA ILE A 270 -4.45 2.83 4.84
C ILE A 270 -3.88 4.09 5.52
N SER A 271 -3.47 5.11 4.75
CA SER A 271 -3.81 6.47 5.16
C SER A 271 -5.26 6.66 4.74
N ALA A 272 -6.17 6.56 5.70
CA ALA A 272 -7.62 6.54 5.55
C ALA A 272 -8.25 7.83 4.97
N THR A 273 -7.52 8.62 4.18
CA THR A 273 -7.97 9.95 3.73
C THR A 273 -8.07 10.13 2.22
N GLU A 274 -7.50 9.27 1.36
CA GLU A 274 -7.49 9.56 -0.09
C GLU A 274 -7.92 8.44 -1.04
N ASN A 275 -7.97 7.17 -0.62
CA ASN A 275 -8.53 6.11 -1.46
C ASN A 275 -9.54 5.28 -0.66
N PRO A 276 -10.79 5.10 -1.14
CA PRO A 276 -11.73 4.19 -0.50
C PRO A 276 -11.12 2.78 -0.47
N PRO A 277 -11.39 1.99 0.59
CA PRO A 277 -10.90 0.63 0.67
C PRO A 277 -11.32 -0.16 -0.57
N PRO A 278 -10.51 -1.14 -1.01
CA PRO A 278 -10.89 -1.98 -2.14
C PRO A 278 -12.26 -2.60 -1.85
N ALA A 279 -13.19 -2.42 -2.78
CA ALA A 279 -14.55 -2.95 -2.74
C ALA A 279 -14.68 -4.13 -3.72
N PRO A 280 -14.03 -5.29 -3.46
CA PRO A 280 -13.93 -6.39 -4.41
C PRO A 280 -15.28 -7.09 -4.67
N PHE A 281 -16.25 -6.94 -3.75
CA PHE A 281 -17.55 -7.55 -3.88
C PHE A 281 -18.54 -6.60 -4.54
N SER A 282 -19.28 -7.14 -5.50
CA SER A 282 -20.30 -6.42 -6.24
C SER A 282 -21.55 -7.28 -6.37
N THR A 283 -22.69 -6.63 -6.58
CA THR A 283 -23.98 -7.28 -6.77
C THR A 283 -24.70 -6.70 -7.98
N SER A 284 -25.45 -7.55 -8.68
CA SER A 284 -26.30 -7.12 -9.79
C SER A 284 -27.63 -6.63 -9.22
N VAL A 285 -27.94 -5.36 -9.47
CA VAL A 285 -29.22 -4.75 -9.13
C VAL A 285 -30.03 -4.58 -10.42
N TRP A 286 -31.36 -4.59 -10.30
CA TRP A 286 -32.28 -4.33 -11.40
C TRP A 286 -33.26 -3.22 -10.99
N LYS A 287 -33.39 -2.18 -11.83
CA LYS A 287 -34.35 -1.08 -11.62
C LYS A 287 -35.01 -0.69 -12.93
N PRO A 288 -36.21 -0.06 -12.87
CA PRO A 288 -36.90 0.42 -14.07
C PRO A 288 -36.04 1.34 -14.95
N ASP A 289 -36.13 1.18 -16.27
CA ASP A 289 -35.51 2.12 -17.21
C ASP A 289 -36.38 3.37 -17.34
N LEU A 290 -35.90 4.50 -16.80
CA LEU A 290 -36.58 5.79 -16.86
C LEU A 290 -37.01 6.17 -18.29
N SER A 291 -36.24 5.79 -19.32
CA SER A 291 -36.52 6.12 -20.72
C SER A 291 -37.61 5.28 -21.39
N LYS A 292 -38.00 4.16 -20.76
CA LYS A 292 -39.00 3.23 -21.29
C LYS A 292 -40.27 3.19 -20.44
N LEU A 293 -40.35 4.00 -19.39
CA LEU A 293 -41.53 4.11 -18.54
C LEU A 293 -42.71 4.68 -19.32
N ARG A 294 -43.82 3.96 -19.34
CA ARG A 294 -45.06 4.46 -19.94
C ARG A 294 -45.80 5.40 -18.96
N PRO A 295 -46.28 6.57 -19.42
CA PRO A 295 -46.59 7.70 -18.53
C PRO A 295 -47.66 7.48 -17.44
N ALA A 296 -48.68 6.64 -17.67
CA ALA A 296 -49.86 6.63 -16.79
C ALA A 296 -49.87 5.55 -15.70
N VAL A 297 -49.43 4.32 -16.00
CA VAL A 297 -49.62 3.17 -15.10
C VAL A 297 -48.33 2.78 -14.39
N GLU A 298 -47.21 2.73 -15.11
CA GLU A 298 -45.93 2.24 -14.59
C GLU A 298 -45.29 3.25 -13.65
N MET A 299 -45.26 4.52 -14.05
CA MET A 299 -44.77 5.61 -13.19
C MET A 299 -45.58 5.68 -11.89
N SER A 300 -46.90 5.38 -11.96
CA SER A 300 -47.75 5.46 -10.77
C SER A 300 -47.36 4.45 -9.72
N LYS A 301 -47.03 3.22 -10.11
CA LYS A 301 -46.53 2.18 -9.20
C LYS A 301 -45.16 2.53 -8.60
N ILE A 302 -44.32 3.22 -9.37
CA ILE A 302 -42.94 3.57 -8.98
C ILE A 302 -42.91 4.78 -8.04
N LEU A 303 -43.76 5.79 -8.29
CA LEU A 303 -43.81 7.02 -7.49
C LEU A 303 -44.81 6.95 -6.32
N SER A 304 -45.84 6.08 -6.39
CA SER A 304 -46.83 5.92 -5.30
C SER A 304 -46.26 5.29 -4.02
N SER A 305 -45.01 4.83 -4.03
CA SER A 305 -44.34 4.27 -2.84
C SER A 305 -43.66 5.33 -1.96
N GLY A 306 -43.60 6.60 -2.38
CA GLY A 306 -43.02 7.69 -1.57
C GLY A 306 -44.02 8.30 -0.59
N GLU A 307 -43.59 8.61 0.63
CA GLU A 307 -44.42 9.27 1.65
C GLU A 307 -44.53 10.79 1.40
N SER A 308 -43.56 11.40 0.73
CA SER A 308 -43.50 12.84 0.42
C SER A 308 -43.20 13.16 -1.04
N ALA A 309 -43.44 14.42 -1.43
CA ALA A 309 -43.13 14.92 -2.77
C ALA A 309 -41.62 14.89 -3.10
N HIS A 310 -40.77 15.09 -2.09
CA HIS A 310 -39.32 15.06 -2.23
C HIS A 310 -38.80 13.64 -2.43
N ASP A 311 -39.43 12.63 -1.83
CA ASP A 311 -39.06 11.23 -2.05
C ASP A 311 -39.34 10.79 -3.49
N SER A 312 -40.45 11.25 -4.07
CA SER A 312 -40.74 11.02 -5.49
C SER A 312 -39.70 11.66 -6.41
N LEU A 313 -39.25 12.87 -6.10
CA LEU A 313 -38.15 13.52 -6.82
C LEU A 313 -36.83 12.75 -6.67
N GLY A 314 -36.48 12.37 -5.44
CA GLY A 314 -35.31 11.55 -5.14
C GLY A 314 -35.30 10.23 -5.93
N ARG A 315 -36.46 9.57 -6.04
CA ARG A 315 -36.61 8.34 -6.84
C ARG A 315 -36.39 8.58 -8.33
N LEU A 316 -36.84 9.70 -8.89
CA LEU A 316 -36.55 10.05 -10.29
C LEU A 316 -35.06 10.30 -10.52
N VAL A 317 -34.40 10.99 -9.58
CA VAL A 317 -32.95 11.20 -9.61
C VAL A 317 -32.23 9.86 -9.54
N GLU A 318 -32.63 8.97 -8.63
CA GLU A 318 -32.08 7.63 -8.49
C GLU A 318 -32.17 6.84 -9.80
N LEU A 319 -33.32 6.87 -10.49
CA LEU A 319 -33.48 6.18 -11.78
C LEU A 319 -32.63 6.80 -12.88
N ALA A 320 -32.49 8.13 -12.90
CA ALA A 320 -31.63 8.83 -13.86
C ALA A 320 -30.14 8.49 -13.65
N VAL A 321 -29.67 8.51 -12.39
CA VAL A 321 -28.30 8.13 -11.99
C VAL A 321 -28.04 6.66 -12.25
N TYR A 322 -29.05 5.81 -12.04
CA TYR A 322 -28.93 4.38 -12.32
C TYR A 322 -28.83 4.09 -13.83
N ARG A 323 -29.51 4.88 -14.66
CA ARG A 323 -29.47 4.73 -16.12
C ARG A 323 -28.12 5.12 -16.72
N GLN A 324 -27.47 6.16 -16.18
CA GLN A 324 -26.22 6.72 -16.72
C GLN A 324 -25.35 7.37 -15.65
N ALA A 325 -24.04 7.44 -15.88
CA ALA A 325 -23.15 8.18 -15.01
C ALA A 325 -23.50 9.67 -14.98
N VAL A 326 -23.70 10.21 -13.77
CA VAL A 326 -24.06 11.62 -13.54
C VAL A 326 -22.90 12.30 -12.84
N SER A 327 -22.18 13.17 -13.53
CA SER A 327 -21.07 13.95 -12.96
C SER A 327 -21.47 15.39 -12.68
N ASN A 328 -22.33 16.00 -13.51
CA ASN A 328 -22.71 17.41 -13.38
C ASN A 328 -24.23 17.56 -13.26
N VAL A 329 -24.66 18.19 -12.17
CA VAL A 329 -26.08 18.41 -11.86
C VAL A 329 -26.37 19.89 -11.63
N LEU A 330 -27.44 20.40 -12.23
CA LEU A 330 -27.96 21.74 -12.00
C LEU A 330 -29.32 21.64 -11.32
N ILE A 331 -29.50 22.32 -10.19
CA ILE A 331 -30.81 22.54 -9.58
C ILE A 331 -31.19 24.00 -9.85
N PHE A 332 -32.29 24.21 -10.57
CA PHE A 332 -32.74 25.50 -11.02
C PHE A 332 -33.98 25.96 -10.23
N GLY A 333 -33.93 27.19 -9.72
CA GLY A 333 -35.00 27.83 -8.96
C GLY A 333 -34.59 28.09 -7.51
N SER A 334 -35.59 28.08 -6.61
CA SER A 334 -35.39 28.30 -5.18
C SER A 334 -35.74 27.02 -4.41
N PRO A 335 -34.91 25.96 -4.51
CA PRO A 335 -35.26 24.66 -3.98
C PRO A 335 -35.36 24.69 -2.46
N THR A 336 -36.32 23.94 -1.94
CA THR A 336 -36.43 23.65 -0.50
C THR A 336 -35.24 22.82 -0.01
N LEU A 337 -34.91 22.91 1.28
CA LEU A 337 -33.79 22.15 1.86
C LEU A 337 -34.03 20.63 1.72
N GLU A 338 -35.28 20.21 1.87
CA GLU A 338 -35.73 18.83 1.70
C GLU A 338 -35.52 18.34 0.26
N ALA A 339 -35.82 19.17 -0.74
CA ALA A 339 -35.56 18.83 -2.15
C ALA A 339 -34.06 18.68 -2.42
N VAL A 340 -33.22 19.59 -1.93
CA VAL A 340 -31.75 19.49 -2.10
C VAL A 340 -31.23 18.21 -1.46
N ASN A 341 -31.66 17.89 -0.24
CA ASN A 341 -31.24 16.68 0.46
C ASN A 341 -31.69 15.40 -0.27
N ALA A 342 -32.93 15.37 -0.78
CA ALA A 342 -33.43 14.22 -1.55
C ALA A 342 -32.63 13.99 -2.84
N VAL A 343 -32.18 15.05 -3.50
CA VAL A 343 -31.29 14.96 -4.67
C VAL A 343 -29.91 14.45 -4.26
N LEU A 344 -29.28 15.07 -3.26
CA LEU A 344 -27.92 14.73 -2.82
C LEU A 344 -27.79 13.30 -2.30
N ALA A 345 -28.85 12.74 -1.70
CA ALA A 345 -28.89 11.38 -1.17
C ALA A 345 -28.69 10.30 -2.26
N HIS A 346 -29.01 10.61 -3.52
CA HIS A 346 -28.91 9.69 -4.65
C HIS A 346 -27.79 10.03 -5.63
N LEU A 347 -27.04 11.13 -5.40
CA LEU A 347 -25.93 11.53 -6.24
C LEU A 347 -24.59 11.00 -5.74
N PRO A 348 -23.72 10.49 -6.64
CA PRO A 348 -22.35 10.13 -6.29
C PRO A 348 -21.59 11.26 -5.57
N GLY A 349 -20.71 10.90 -4.64
CA GLY A 349 -19.88 11.86 -3.90
C GLY A 349 -19.01 12.74 -4.81
N SER A 350 -18.60 12.22 -5.96
CA SER A 350 -17.79 12.91 -6.98
C SER A 350 -18.59 13.82 -7.91
N SER A 351 -19.92 13.83 -7.84
CA SER A 351 -20.74 14.69 -8.71
C SER A 351 -20.65 16.14 -8.27
N THR A 352 -20.45 17.03 -9.24
CA THR A 352 -20.54 18.48 -9.04
C THR A 352 -22.01 18.90 -9.08
N VAL A 353 -22.45 19.63 -8.06
CA VAL A 353 -23.83 20.11 -7.95
C VAL A 353 -23.82 21.63 -7.94
N LYS A 354 -24.55 22.25 -8.87
CA LYS A 354 -24.76 23.69 -8.93
C LYS A 354 -26.21 24.03 -8.63
N ILE A 355 -26.45 25.02 -7.79
CA ILE A 355 -27.78 25.60 -7.59
C ILE A 355 -27.81 26.99 -8.20
N SER A 356 -28.75 27.20 -9.11
CA SER A 356 -28.96 28.49 -9.75
C SER A 356 -30.36 29.02 -9.52
N TYR A 357 -30.44 30.29 -9.16
CA TYR A 357 -31.67 30.95 -8.76
C TYR A 357 -31.82 32.30 -9.45
N LEU A 358 -33.07 32.75 -9.61
CA LEU A 358 -33.42 34.06 -10.14
C LEU A 358 -33.75 35.01 -8.98
N GLY A 359 -33.01 36.12 -8.84
CA GLY A 359 -33.23 37.14 -7.82
C GLY A 359 -32.04 37.34 -6.87
N ASP A 360 -32.24 38.15 -5.83
CA ASP A 360 -31.15 38.59 -4.92
C ASP A 360 -30.94 37.69 -3.69
N VAL A 361 -31.90 36.80 -3.39
CA VAL A 361 -31.88 35.97 -2.17
C VAL A 361 -31.41 34.56 -2.49
N ALA A 362 -30.23 34.21 -2.00
CA ALA A 362 -29.67 32.86 -2.16
C ALA A 362 -30.48 31.81 -1.37
N PRO A 363 -30.59 30.57 -1.88
CA PRO A 363 -31.26 29.48 -1.18
C PRO A 363 -30.50 29.07 0.08
N SER A 364 -31.23 28.70 1.13
CA SER A 364 -30.66 28.21 2.39
C SER A 364 -30.21 26.75 2.27
N LEU A 365 -28.97 26.44 2.66
CA LEU A 365 -28.39 25.10 2.63
C LEU A 365 -27.98 24.62 4.02
N SER A 366 -28.03 23.30 4.25
CA SER A 366 -27.43 22.66 5.43
C SER A 366 -25.91 22.75 5.39
N GLN A 367 -25.26 22.57 6.55
CA GLN A 367 -23.79 22.60 6.67
C GLN A 367 -23.14 21.51 5.79
N GLU A 368 -23.77 20.34 5.66
CA GLU A 368 -23.29 19.24 4.80
C GLU A 368 -23.43 19.57 3.30
N ALA A 369 -24.52 20.22 2.89
CA ALA A 369 -24.73 20.58 1.49
C ALA A 369 -23.80 21.71 1.02
N GLN A 370 -23.42 22.65 1.91
CA GLN A 370 -22.51 23.75 1.58
C GLN A 370 -21.14 23.29 1.07
N GLY A 371 -20.66 22.12 1.51
CA GLY A 371 -19.40 21.54 1.03
C GLY A 371 -19.48 20.86 -0.34
N ARG A 372 -20.68 20.50 -0.80
CA ARG A 372 -20.90 19.75 -2.07
C ARG A 372 -21.56 20.58 -3.18
N VAL A 373 -22.05 21.78 -2.87
CA VAL A 373 -22.90 22.57 -3.75
C VAL A 373 -22.31 23.95 -4.01
N ASN A 374 -22.24 24.31 -5.29
CA ASN A 374 -21.86 25.66 -5.73
C ASN A 374 -23.12 26.48 -6.07
N ILE A 375 -23.29 27.64 -5.44
CA ILE A 375 -24.42 28.53 -5.72
C ILE A 375 -24.00 29.56 -6.77
N CYS A 376 -24.82 29.74 -7.81
CA CYS A 376 -24.58 30.69 -8.88
C CYS A 376 -25.86 31.51 -9.20
N PRO A 377 -25.90 32.82 -8.93
CA PRO A 377 -27.05 33.65 -9.29
C PRO A 377 -27.13 33.80 -10.82
N LEU A 378 -28.34 33.72 -11.37
CA LEU A 378 -28.60 33.92 -12.80
C LEU A 378 -29.37 35.21 -13.06
N SER A 379 -29.08 35.83 -14.19
CA SER A 379 -29.85 36.99 -14.66
C SER A 379 -31.21 36.56 -15.24
N SER A 380 -32.12 37.51 -15.39
CA SER A 380 -33.44 37.27 -15.99
C SER A 380 -33.37 36.97 -17.50
N ASP A 381 -32.22 37.14 -18.16
CA ASP A 381 -32.04 36.88 -19.58
C ASP A 381 -31.64 35.42 -19.84
N THR A 382 -32.57 34.63 -20.36
CA THR A 382 -32.35 33.21 -20.69
C THR A 382 -31.20 32.98 -21.69
N THR A 383 -30.86 33.97 -22.52
CA THR A 383 -29.84 33.81 -23.57
C THR A 383 -28.41 33.91 -23.03
N SER A 384 -28.22 34.52 -21.86
CA SER A 384 -26.92 34.64 -21.19
C SER A 384 -26.62 33.49 -20.24
N TRP A 385 -27.60 32.65 -19.88
CA TRP A 385 -27.43 31.56 -18.91
C TRP A 385 -26.31 30.59 -19.27
N VAL A 386 -26.15 30.25 -20.55
CA VAL A 386 -25.04 29.39 -21.00
C VAL A 386 -23.69 30.03 -20.68
N ALA A 387 -23.55 31.34 -20.88
CA ALA A 387 -22.32 32.06 -20.57
C ALA A 387 -22.11 32.25 -19.06
N GLU A 388 -23.17 32.58 -18.31
CA GLU A 388 -23.16 32.74 -16.84
C GLU A 388 -22.81 31.44 -16.11
N LEU A 389 -23.23 30.30 -16.65
CA LEU A 389 -22.89 28.96 -16.16
C LEU A 389 -21.53 28.44 -16.68
N GLY A 390 -20.73 29.29 -17.35
CA GLY A 390 -19.39 28.95 -17.80
C GLY A 390 -19.33 28.06 -19.04
N GLN A 391 -20.37 28.06 -19.86
CA GLN A 391 -20.57 27.15 -21.01
C GLN A 391 -20.58 25.66 -20.63
N GLU A 392 -20.81 25.37 -19.35
CA GLU A 392 -20.94 24.01 -18.87
C GLU A 392 -22.28 23.40 -19.31
N THR A 393 -22.27 22.07 -19.44
CA THR A 393 -23.46 21.29 -19.79
C THR A 393 -23.66 20.20 -18.73
N PHE A 394 -24.92 19.92 -18.41
CA PHE A 394 -25.31 19.14 -17.25
C PHE A 394 -25.91 17.79 -17.65
N ASN A 395 -25.56 16.71 -16.93
CA ASN A 395 -26.21 15.41 -17.13
C ASN A 395 -27.66 15.44 -16.63
N LEU A 396 -27.91 16.20 -15.57
CA LEU A 396 -29.21 16.31 -14.93
C LEU A 396 -29.52 17.77 -14.60
N VAL A 397 -30.68 18.25 -15.05
CA VAL A 397 -31.22 19.55 -14.65
C VAL A 397 -32.51 19.32 -13.89
N ILE A 398 -32.60 19.84 -12.67
CA ILE A 398 -33.76 19.70 -11.79
C ILE A 398 -34.45 21.05 -11.69
N ALA A 399 -35.73 21.14 -12.05
CA ALA A 399 -36.45 22.41 -12.11
C ALA A 399 -37.78 22.36 -11.33
N GLU A 400 -38.00 23.33 -10.45
CA GLU A 400 -39.26 23.43 -9.70
C GLU A 400 -40.36 24.17 -10.47
N HIS A 401 -40.04 25.31 -11.12
CA HIS A 401 -41.05 26.20 -11.71
C HIS A 401 -40.57 26.87 -13.01
N SER A 402 -40.02 26.12 -13.95
CA SER A 402 -39.44 26.70 -15.18
C SER A 402 -39.82 25.92 -16.43
N ASP A 403 -39.82 26.61 -17.58
CA ASP A 403 -40.09 26.00 -18.88
C ASP A 403 -38.99 25.00 -19.22
N SER A 404 -39.33 23.71 -19.16
CA SER A 404 -38.42 22.59 -19.40
C SER A 404 -37.75 22.67 -20.79
N ASN A 405 -38.38 23.31 -21.78
CA ASN A 405 -37.77 23.47 -23.12
C ASN A 405 -36.58 24.43 -23.11
N THR A 406 -36.66 25.52 -22.35
CA THR A 406 -35.57 26.50 -22.23
C THR A 406 -34.34 25.85 -21.58
N LEU A 407 -34.57 24.98 -20.60
CA LEU A 407 -33.53 24.26 -19.87
C LEU A 407 -32.82 23.18 -20.70
N LEU A 408 -33.42 22.68 -21.79
CA LEU A 408 -32.77 21.69 -22.65
C LEU A 408 -31.45 22.18 -23.25
N SER A 409 -31.30 23.49 -23.43
CA SER A 409 -30.04 24.09 -23.91
C SER A 409 -28.85 23.77 -22.99
N LEU A 410 -29.10 23.66 -21.67
CA LEU A 410 -28.11 23.43 -20.62
C LEU A 410 -27.78 21.94 -20.41
N VAL A 411 -28.57 21.03 -20.96
CA VAL A 411 -28.46 19.59 -20.71
C VAL A 411 -27.51 18.92 -21.71
N ASN A 412 -26.83 17.83 -21.35
CA ASN A 412 -26.03 17.00 -22.28
C ASN A 412 -26.93 16.25 -23.28
N GLN A 413 -26.39 15.74 -24.39
CA GLN A 413 -27.19 15.00 -25.39
C GLN A 413 -28.01 13.84 -24.77
N GLU A 414 -27.40 13.08 -23.85
CA GLU A 414 -28.06 11.99 -23.12
C GLU A 414 -28.65 12.44 -21.76
N GLY A 415 -28.62 13.73 -21.45
CA GLY A 415 -29.06 14.26 -20.16
C GLY A 415 -30.58 14.38 -20.03
N TRP A 416 -31.02 14.68 -18.80
CA TRP A 416 -32.42 14.74 -18.42
C TRP A 416 -32.77 16.06 -17.74
N VAL A 417 -33.98 16.56 -18.01
CA VAL A 417 -34.66 17.56 -17.19
C VAL A 417 -35.69 16.83 -16.32
N LEU A 418 -35.52 16.90 -15.00
CA LEU A 418 -36.47 16.41 -14.01
C LEU A 418 -37.13 17.59 -13.34
N GLY A 419 -38.41 17.48 -12.98
CA GLY A 419 -39.02 18.61 -12.29
C GLY A 419 -40.50 18.46 -12.06
N PHE A 420 -41.09 19.55 -11.57
CA PHE A 420 -42.52 19.63 -11.36
C PHE A 420 -43.22 20.05 -12.66
N VAL A 421 -44.39 19.48 -12.93
CA VAL A 421 -45.22 19.84 -14.08
C VAL A 421 -45.69 21.28 -13.88
N SER A 422 -45.26 22.19 -14.76
CA SER A 422 -45.82 23.53 -14.83
C SER A 422 -47.15 23.51 -15.60
N GLU A 423 -48.17 24.21 -15.11
CA GLU A 423 -49.43 24.37 -15.84
C GLU A 423 -49.29 25.32 -17.04
N ASN A 424 -48.25 26.17 -17.07
CA ASN A 424 -48.00 27.14 -18.13
C ASN A 424 -46.49 27.40 -18.31
N PRO A 425 -45.86 26.94 -19.42
CA PRO A 425 -46.35 25.97 -20.40
C PRO A 425 -46.30 24.53 -19.86
N PRO A 426 -47.20 23.63 -20.32
CA PRO A 426 -47.12 22.21 -20.00
C PRO A 426 -45.85 21.57 -20.57
N PRO A 427 -45.35 20.49 -19.95
CA PRO A 427 -44.19 19.77 -20.47
C PRO A 427 -44.48 19.21 -21.87
N PRO A 428 -43.45 19.05 -22.72
CA PRO A 428 -43.59 18.50 -24.07
C PRO A 428 -44.30 17.14 -24.07
N SER A 429 -44.97 16.77 -25.17
CA SER A 429 -45.64 15.46 -25.31
C SER A 429 -44.70 14.25 -25.15
N ARG A 430 -43.41 14.45 -25.38
CA ARG A 430 -42.33 13.46 -25.16
C ARG A 430 -41.85 13.37 -23.70
N ALA A 431 -42.28 14.29 -22.84
CA ALA A 431 -41.99 14.23 -21.42
C ALA A 431 -42.81 13.12 -20.78
N ILE A 432 -42.17 12.29 -19.97
CA ILE A 432 -42.84 11.29 -19.17
C ILE A 432 -43.40 12.03 -17.96
N SER A 433 -44.71 12.27 -17.95
CA SER A 433 -45.39 13.09 -16.94
C SER A 433 -46.37 12.26 -16.14
N GLN A 434 -46.38 12.43 -14.81
CA GLN A 434 -47.39 11.85 -13.95
C GLN A 434 -47.65 12.71 -12.71
N GLY A 435 -48.91 13.05 -12.47
CA GLY A 435 -49.30 13.92 -11.36
C GLY A 435 -48.60 15.27 -11.49
N GLN A 436 -47.81 15.62 -10.47
CA GLN A 436 -47.02 16.86 -10.45
C GLN A 436 -45.59 16.69 -10.94
N TYR A 437 -45.15 15.53 -11.44
CA TYR A 437 -43.77 15.30 -11.85
C TYR A 437 -43.63 15.06 -13.35
N HIS A 438 -42.49 15.45 -13.91
CA HIS A 438 -42.10 15.08 -15.26
C HIS A 438 -40.61 14.75 -15.37
N ALA A 439 -40.29 13.88 -16.32
CA ALA A 439 -38.93 13.59 -16.76
C ALA A 439 -38.86 13.79 -18.28
N LEU A 440 -37.95 14.64 -18.73
CA LEU A 440 -37.79 15.03 -20.13
C LEU A 440 -36.34 14.78 -20.59
N PRO A 441 -36.08 13.80 -21.48
CA PRO A 441 -34.74 13.59 -22.03
C PRO A 441 -34.34 14.74 -22.97
N LYS A 442 -33.05 15.06 -23.16
CA LYS A 442 -32.63 16.03 -24.19
C LYS A 442 -32.67 15.45 -25.60
N ALA A 443 -32.05 14.29 -25.80
CA ALA A 443 -32.10 13.61 -27.08
C ALA A 443 -33.55 13.45 -27.52
N VAL A 444 -33.81 13.79 -28.78
CA VAL A 444 -34.98 13.32 -29.48
C VAL A 444 -34.74 11.82 -29.61
N GLN A 445 -35.35 11.01 -28.75
CA GLN A 445 -35.81 9.71 -29.24
C GLN A 445 -36.77 10.08 -30.35
N GLU A 446 -36.29 10.20 -31.59
CA GLU A 446 -37.20 10.14 -32.71
C GLU A 446 -37.97 8.83 -32.46
N PRO A 447 -39.31 8.82 -32.45
CA PRO A 447 -39.96 7.59 -32.84
C PRO A 447 -39.36 7.33 -34.21
N VAL A 448 -38.45 6.36 -34.32
CA VAL A 448 -37.70 6.08 -35.54
C VAL A 448 -38.71 6.11 -36.66
N SER A 449 -38.70 7.21 -37.43
CA SER A 449 -39.68 7.45 -38.49
C SER A 449 -39.33 6.64 -39.74
N THR A 450 -38.43 5.65 -39.55
CA THR A 450 -38.08 4.58 -40.46
C THR A 450 -38.43 3.18 -39.92
N VAL A 451 -39.30 3.05 -38.89
CA VAL A 451 -39.99 1.78 -38.70
C VAL A 451 -41.01 1.69 -39.84
N GLU A 452 -40.75 0.81 -40.81
CA GLU A 452 -41.78 0.37 -41.76
C GLU A 452 -43.06 0.17 -40.95
N SER A 453 -44.17 0.78 -41.35
CA SER A 453 -45.43 0.79 -40.59
C SER A 453 -45.95 -0.61 -40.20
N HIS A 454 -45.33 -1.66 -40.72
CA HIS A 454 -45.51 -3.06 -40.42
C HIS A 454 -44.14 -3.80 -40.44
N PRO A 455 -43.39 -3.88 -39.32
CA PRO A 455 -42.08 -4.54 -39.33
C PRO A 455 -42.24 -6.05 -39.57
N SER A 456 -41.30 -6.63 -40.32
CA SER A 456 -41.21 -8.08 -40.53
C SER A 456 -40.34 -8.72 -39.45
N VAL A 457 -40.90 -9.67 -38.70
CA VAL A 457 -40.23 -10.34 -37.57
C VAL A 457 -40.05 -11.82 -37.90
N LEU A 458 -38.82 -12.30 -37.81
CA LEU A 458 -38.50 -13.71 -37.89
C LEU A 458 -38.48 -14.32 -36.49
N LEU A 459 -39.44 -15.18 -36.16
CA LEU A 459 -39.50 -15.95 -34.92
C LEU A 459 -38.73 -17.27 -35.09
N LEU A 460 -37.57 -17.36 -34.47
CA LEU A 460 -36.75 -18.56 -34.38
C LEU A 460 -37.07 -19.34 -33.10
N THR A 461 -37.30 -20.64 -33.26
CA THR A 461 -37.58 -21.56 -32.14
C THR A 461 -36.59 -22.71 -32.15
N PHE A 462 -36.23 -23.22 -30.96
CA PHE A 462 -35.39 -24.41 -30.87
C PHE A 462 -36.15 -25.67 -31.28
N PRO A 463 -35.48 -26.69 -31.85
CA PRO A 463 -36.12 -27.96 -32.16
C PRO A 463 -36.67 -28.61 -30.87
N SER A 464 -38.00 -28.75 -30.78
CA SER A 464 -38.70 -29.40 -29.68
C SER A 464 -39.41 -30.68 -30.16
N ALA A 465 -39.56 -31.66 -29.28
CA ALA A 465 -40.21 -32.94 -29.55
C ALA A 465 -41.76 -32.86 -29.61
N GLU A 466 -42.37 -31.79 -29.09
CA GLU A 466 -43.83 -31.62 -29.07
C GLU A 466 -44.21 -30.18 -29.44
N GLY A 467 -45.39 -30.03 -30.05
CA GLY A 467 -45.80 -28.88 -30.87
C GLY A 467 -45.81 -27.49 -30.21
N THR A 468 -46.22 -26.50 -31.00
CA THR A 468 -46.18 -25.06 -30.67
C THR A 468 -46.79 -24.78 -29.29
N SER A 469 -46.00 -24.25 -28.35
CA SER A 469 -46.48 -23.96 -26.99
C SER A 469 -47.55 -22.86 -27.03
N SER A 470 -48.51 -22.87 -26.10
CA SER A 470 -49.58 -21.86 -26.06
C SER A 470 -49.03 -20.44 -25.95
N SER A 471 -47.90 -20.28 -25.24
CA SER A 471 -47.19 -19.00 -25.12
C SER A 471 -46.63 -18.46 -26.44
N GLN A 472 -46.15 -19.33 -27.32
CA GLN A 472 -45.69 -18.92 -28.66
C GLN A 472 -46.85 -18.38 -29.49
N GLN A 473 -48.02 -19.01 -29.40
CA GLN A 473 -49.20 -18.52 -30.11
C GLN A 473 -49.66 -17.16 -29.58
N ASP A 474 -49.62 -16.97 -28.27
CA ASP A 474 -49.98 -15.69 -27.64
C ASP A 474 -48.99 -14.58 -28.02
N LEU A 475 -47.69 -14.89 -28.06
CA LEU A 475 -46.65 -13.95 -28.49
C LEU A 475 -46.87 -13.50 -29.94
N VAL A 476 -47.13 -14.44 -30.85
CA VAL A 476 -47.38 -14.08 -32.25
C VAL A 476 -48.68 -13.30 -32.41
N ARG A 477 -49.77 -13.70 -31.73
CA ARG A 477 -51.02 -12.92 -31.74
C ARG A 477 -50.78 -11.49 -31.25
N SER A 478 -49.94 -11.30 -30.22
CA SER A 478 -49.56 -9.98 -29.72
C SER A 478 -48.79 -9.18 -30.77
N LEU A 479 -47.76 -9.75 -31.41
CA LEU A 479 -46.97 -9.08 -32.45
C LEU A 479 -47.83 -8.70 -33.67
N GLU A 480 -48.68 -9.61 -34.13
CA GLU A 480 -49.61 -9.40 -35.25
C GLU A 480 -50.66 -8.32 -34.91
N SER A 481 -51.17 -8.30 -33.66
CA SER A 481 -52.12 -7.28 -33.20
C SER A 481 -51.51 -5.86 -33.16
N ASN A 482 -50.18 -5.77 -33.03
CA ASN A 482 -49.43 -4.52 -33.09
C ASN A 482 -48.95 -4.20 -34.53
N GLY A 483 -49.44 -4.92 -35.54
CA GLY A 483 -49.19 -4.63 -36.94
C GLY A 483 -47.92 -5.24 -37.52
N SER A 484 -47.23 -6.15 -36.82
CA SER A 484 -46.03 -6.84 -37.32
C SER A 484 -46.38 -8.08 -38.16
N THR A 485 -45.58 -8.38 -39.19
CA THR A 485 -45.71 -9.65 -39.95
C THR A 485 -44.74 -10.67 -39.37
N VAL A 486 -45.23 -11.80 -38.84
CA VAL A 486 -44.38 -12.80 -38.16
C VAL A 486 -44.17 -14.03 -39.03
N THR A 487 -42.91 -14.31 -39.38
CA THR A 487 -42.49 -15.56 -40.03
C THR A 487 -41.95 -16.50 -38.97
N ARG A 488 -42.38 -17.77 -38.94
CA ARG A 488 -41.90 -18.76 -37.96
C ARG A 488 -40.96 -19.74 -38.65
N VAL A 489 -39.77 -19.93 -38.08
CA VAL A 489 -38.75 -20.85 -38.61
C VAL A 489 -38.09 -21.58 -37.44
N THR A 490 -37.76 -22.87 -37.64
CA THR A 490 -36.97 -23.61 -36.65
C THR A 490 -35.51 -23.19 -36.76
N LEU A 491 -34.77 -23.11 -35.66
CA LEU A 491 -33.38 -22.63 -35.64
C LEU A 491 -32.50 -23.30 -36.72
N THR A 492 -32.62 -24.61 -36.92
CA THR A 492 -31.85 -25.36 -37.92
C THR A 492 -32.16 -24.99 -39.38
N GLU A 493 -33.37 -24.47 -39.63
CA GLU A 493 -33.88 -24.10 -40.96
C GLU A 493 -33.53 -22.65 -41.34
N TYR A 494 -33.01 -21.86 -40.39
CA TYR A 494 -32.60 -20.48 -40.62
C TYR A 494 -31.61 -20.35 -41.79
N SER A 495 -31.83 -19.36 -42.66
CA SER A 495 -30.91 -18.99 -43.75
C SER A 495 -30.59 -17.49 -43.73
N GLU A 496 -29.32 -17.14 -44.00
CA GLU A 496 -28.83 -15.75 -44.05
C GLU A 496 -29.45 -14.92 -45.19
N THR A 497 -30.17 -15.56 -46.12
CA THR A 497 -30.82 -14.92 -47.28
C THR A 497 -32.13 -14.21 -46.93
N GLU A 498 -32.58 -14.28 -45.68
CA GLU A 498 -33.86 -13.75 -45.22
C GLU A 498 -33.77 -12.24 -44.92
N THR A 499 -34.63 -11.44 -45.56
CA THR A 499 -34.70 -9.97 -45.38
C THR A 499 -35.79 -9.61 -44.37
N HIS A 500 -35.54 -9.84 -43.07
CA HIS A 500 -36.44 -9.42 -41.99
C HIS A 500 -35.91 -8.18 -41.27
N SER A 501 -36.83 -7.41 -40.69
CA SER A 501 -36.50 -6.22 -39.91
C SER A 501 -35.88 -6.59 -38.56
N TYR A 502 -36.32 -7.70 -37.95
CA TYR A 502 -35.83 -8.21 -36.66
C TYR A 502 -35.82 -9.73 -36.61
N VAL A 503 -34.88 -10.30 -35.85
CA VAL A 503 -34.86 -11.74 -35.49
C VAL A 503 -35.21 -11.88 -34.00
N LEU A 504 -36.26 -12.64 -33.69
CA LEU A 504 -36.66 -12.99 -32.33
C LEU A 504 -36.33 -14.46 -32.07
N VAL A 505 -35.41 -14.73 -31.15
CA VAL A 505 -35.12 -16.10 -30.69
C VAL A 505 -35.97 -16.38 -29.45
N ASP A 506 -36.90 -17.33 -29.54
CA ASP A 506 -37.70 -17.77 -28.40
C ASP A 506 -37.05 -18.95 -27.68
N ASP A 507 -36.44 -18.65 -26.53
CA ASP A 507 -35.84 -19.61 -25.59
C ASP A 507 -36.66 -19.69 -24.28
N THR A 508 -37.95 -19.36 -24.33
CA THR A 508 -38.81 -19.41 -23.12
C THR A 508 -39.03 -20.84 -22.61
N ASP A 509 -38.87 -21.84 -23.48
CA ASP A 509 -38.94 -23.27 -23.17
C ASP A 509 -37.54 -23.89 -22.91
N CYS A 510 -36.50 -23.07 -22.72
CA CYS A 510 -35.12 -23.50 -22.38
C CYS A 510 -34.42 -24.39 -23.43
N GLY A 511 -34.75 -24.22 -24.72
CA GLY A 511 -34.20 -24.99 -25.82
C GLY A 511 -32.69 -24.80 -26.03
N PHE A 512 -32.12 -23.69 -25.55
CA PHE A 512 -30.68 -23.43 -25.60
C PHE A 512 -29.85 -24.51 -24.87
N PHE A 513 -30.37 -25.12 -23.81
CA PHE A 513 -29.62 -26.12 -23.04
C PHE A 513 -29.52 -27.47 -23.78
N SER A 514 -30.46 -27.76 -24.68
CA SER A 514 -30.52 -28.99 -25.47
C SER A 514 -29.87 -28.86 -26.86
N LEU A 515 -28.96 -27.89 -27.03
CA LEU A 515 -28.31 -27.65 -28.31
C LEU A 515 -27.48 -28.84 -28.79
N ASP A 516 -27.83 -29.34 -29.98
CA ASP A 516 -26.98 -30.24 -30.74
C ASP A 516 -26.03 -29.46 -31.67
N ARG A 517 -25.13 -30.19 -32.34
CA ARG A 517 -24.13 -29.58 -33.22
C ARG A 517 -24.76 -28.80 -34.36
N GLN A 518 -25.87 -29.30 -34.92
CA GLN A 518 -26.55 -28.68 -36.05
C GLN A 518 -27.22 -27.36 -35.63
N SER A 519 -27.89 -27.35 -34.48
CA SER A 519 -28.53 -26.17 -33.91
C SER A 519 -27.51 -25.12 -33.46
N PHE A 520 -26.37 -25.56 -32.93
CA PHE A 520 -25.27 -24.65 -32.57
C PHE A 520 -24.62 -24.00 -33.80
N ASP A 521 -24.42 -24.76 -34.89
CA ASP A 521 -23.92 -24.19 -36.14
C ASP A 521 -24.95 -23.25 -36.80
N ALA A 522 -26.24 -23.50 -36.60
CA ALA A 522 -27.29 -22.54 -37.00
C ALA A 522 -27.27 -21.25 -36.16
N LEU A 523 -27.06 -21.34 -34.85
CA LEU A 523 -26.86 -20.18 -33.97
C LEU A 523 -25.69 -19.29 -34.41
N LYS A 524 -24.58 -19.87 -34.85
CA LYS A 524 -23.44 -19.09 -35.40
C LYS A 524 -23.86 -18.24 -36.60
N ARG A 525 -24.73 -18.76 -37.47
CA ARG A 525 -25.28 -18.02 -38.61
C ARG A 525 -26.22 -16.90 -38.15
N VAL A 526 -27.05 -17.16 -37.13
CA VAL A 526 -27.88 -16.12 -36.51
C VAL A 526 -27.02 -15.00 -35.94
N PHE A 527 -25.91 -15.29 -35.25
CA PHE A 527 -25.02 -14.24 -34.72
C PHE A 527 -24.15 -13.56 -35.78
N ALA A 528 -24.00 -14.16 -36.95
CA ALA A 528 -23.29 -13.56 -38.08
C ALA A 528 -24.16 -12.56 -38.88
N THR A 529 -25.46 -12.48 -38.58
CA THR A 529 -26.37 -11.55 -39.27
C THR A 529 -26.13 -10.10 -38.86
N ALA A 530 -26.39 -9.18 -39.79
CA ALA A 530 -26.42 -7.74 -39.51
C ALA A 530 -27.80 -7.27 -39.00
N ILE A 531 -28.79 -8.17 -38.95
CA ILE A 531 -30.15 -7.89 -38.48
C ILE A 531 -30.16 -7.85 -36.94
N PRO A 532 -30.85 -6.90 -36.29
CA PRO A 532 -30.98 -6.89 -34.83
C PRO A 532 -31.63 -8.17 -34.30
N VAL A 533 -30.97 -8.81 -33.33
CA VAL A 533 -31.43 -10.06 -32.68
C VAL A 533 -31.94 -9.76 -31.28
N LEU A 534 -33.17 -10.17 -30.99
CA LEU A 534 -33.81 -10.13 -29.68
C LEU A 534 -33.97 -11.55 -29.14
N TRP A 535 -33.37 -11.83 -27.99
CA TRP A 535 -33.43 -13.15 -27.36
C TRP A 535 -34.39 -13.15 -26.18
N LEU A 536 -35.38 -14.04 -26.21
CA LEU A 536 -36.44 -14.13 -25.22
C LEU A 536 -36.19 -15.28 -24.27
N THR A 537 -36.12 -14.99 -22.97
CA THR A 537 -36.06 -16.00 -21.91
C THR A 537 -37.25 -15.85 -20.97
N ARG A 538 -37.48 -16.85 -20.10
CA ARG A 538 -38.51 -16.79 -19.07
C ARG A 538 -37.98 -17.31 -17.74
N GLY A 539 -38.20 -16.56 -16.67
CA GLY A 539 -38.01 -17.05 -15.31
C GLY A 539 -36.58 -16.93 -14.78
N VAL A 540 -35.68 -16.24 -15.49
CA VAL A 540 -34.27 -16.13 -15.11
C VAL A 540 -34.13 -15.38 -13.80
N ASN A 541 -34.64 -14.14 -13.76
CA ASN A 541 -34.47 -13.25 -12.62
C ASN A 541 -35.37 -13.61 -11.42
N GLN A 542 -36.36 -14.49 -11.61
CA GLN A 542 -37.18 -15.01 -10.50
C GLN A 542 -36.67 -16.36 -9.96
N GLY A 543 -35.54 -16.87 -10.46
CA GLY A 543 -35.01 -18.19 -10.07
C GLY A 543 -35.92 -19.36 -10.44
N ARG A 544 -36.81 -19.18 -11.43
CA ARG A 544 -37.77 -20.20 -11.88
C ARG A 544 -37.18 -21.12 -12.96
N SER A 545 -36.13 -20.67 -13.65
CA SER A 545 -35.42 -21.45 -14.66
C SER A 545 -33.91 -21.29 -14.52
N MET A 546 -33.24 -22.35 -14.05
CA MET A 546 -31.78 -22.39 -13.94
C MET A 546 -31.10 -22.43 -15.32
N THR A 547 -31.72 -23.12 -16.28
CA THR A 547 -31.24 -23.29 -17.66
C THR A 547 -31.27 -21.99 -18.46
N SER A 548 -32.31 -21.17 -18.28
CA SER A 548 -32.39 -19.86 -18.93
C SER A 548 -31.33 -18.88 -18.40
N GLY A 549 -30.88 -19.04 -17.15
CA GLY A 549 -29.76 -18.25 -16.60
C GLY A 549 -28.42 -18.52 -17.31
N MET A 550 -28.20 -19.75 -17.79
CA MET A 550 -27.02 -20.08 -18.59
C MET A 550 -27.04 -19.41 -19.96
N ALA A 551 -28.21 -19.30 -20.59
CA ALA A 551 -28.38 -18.58 -21.85
C ALA A 551 -28.05 -17.08 -21.67
N SER A 552 -28.53 -16.43 -20.60
CA SER A 552 -28.16 -15.03 -20.28
C SER A 552 -26.64 -14.85 -20.13
N GLY A 553 -25.96 -15.75 -19.40
CA GLY A 553 -24.50 -15.71 -19.25
C GLY A 553 -23.75 -15.85 -20.58
N PHE A 554 -24.20 -16.74 -21.47
CA PHE A 554 -23.63 -16.89 -22.82
C PHE A 554 -23.83 -15.64 -23.68
N LEU A 555 -25.03 -15.05 -23.65
CA LEU A 555 -25.39 -13.91 -24.50
C LEU A 555 -24.67 -12.61 -24.10
N ARG A 556 -24.26 -12.47 -22.83
CA ARG A 556 -23.37 -11.37 -22.39
C ARG A 556 -22.00 -11.38 -23.10
N ILE A 557 -21.56 -12.53 -23.60
CA ILE A 557 -20.30 -12.66 -24.36
C ILE A 557 -20.52 -12.31 -25.84
N THR A 558 -21.70 -12.59 -26.39
CA THR A 558 -21.99 -12.41 -27.82
C THR A 558 -22.56 -11.04 -28.18
N GLY A 559 -23.00 -10.25 -27.19
CA GLY A 559 -23.46 -8.87 -27.40
C GLY A 559 -24.89 -8.74 -27.93
N CYS A 560 -25.73 -9.78 -27.79
CA CYS A 560 -27.13 -9.75 -28.23
C CYS A 560 -28.04 -9.08 -27.21
N THR A 561 -29.18 -8.54 -27.66
CA THR A 561 -30.20 -7.99 -26.77
C THR A 561 -31.04 -9.10 -26.15
N ILE A 562 -31.07 -9.18 -24.82
CA ILE A 562 -31.74 -10.22 -24.03
C ILE A 562 -32.94 -9.60 -23.32
N VAL A 563 -34.08 -10.29 -23.34
CA VAL A 563 -35.27 -9.93 -22.55
C VAL A 563 -35.76 -11.16 -21.77
N ASP A 564 -35.79 -11.07 -20.44
CA ASP A 564 -36.45 -12.04 -19.56
C ASP A 564 -37.90 -11.63 -19.30
N LEU A 565 -38.88 -12.48 -19.67
CA LEU A 565 -40.31 -12.17 -19.59
C LEU A 565 -41.05 -12.88 -18.46
N VAL A 566 -42.04 -12.17 -17.90
CA VAL A 566 -43.09 -12.74 -17.03
C VAL A 566 -44.45 -12.84 -17.75
N THR A 567 -44.77 -11.94 -18.70
CA THR A 567 -45.96 -11.97 -19.60
C THR A 567 -45.70 -11.14 -20.87
N SER A 568 -46.40 -11.42 -21.99
CA SER A 568 -46.16 -10.95 -23.38
C SER A 568 -45.57 -9.55 -23.57
N ALA A 569 -44.58 -9.43 -24.46
CA ALA A 569 -43.88 -8.18 -24.78
C ALA A 569 -44.40 -7.46 -26.03
N ALA A 570 -44.19 -6.13 -26.06
CA ALA A 570 -44.19 -5.31 -27.26
C ALA A 570 -42.73 -5.03 -27.65
N THR A 571 -42.40 -5.15 -28.94
CA THR A 571 -41.08 -4.86 -29.51
C THR A 571 -40.86 -3.35 -29.56
N GLY A 572 -39.98 -2.84 -28.71
CA GLY A 572 -39.51 -1.45 -28.72
C GLY A 572 -38.05 -1.36 -29.16
N ASP A 573 -37.60 -0.17 -29.56
CA ASP A 573 -36.19 0.11 -29.86
C ASP A 573 -35.37 0.17 -28.56
N PHE A 574 -34.26 -0.58 -28.45
CA PHE A 574 -33.65 -0.93 -27.15
C PHE A 574 -32.40 -0.11 -26.74
N GLY A 575 -31.91 0.84 -27.54
CA GLY A 575 -30.80 1.73 -27.11
C GLY A 575 -29.47 0.99 -26.81
N SER A 576 -28.62 1.55 -25.94
CA SER A 576 -27.27 1.00 -25.63
C SER A 576 -27.26 -0.17 -24.65
N ASP A 577 -28.35 -0.43 -23.93
CA ASP A 577 -28.46 -1.56 -23.01
C ASP A 577 -28.81 -2.84 -23.77
N THR A 578 -28.17 -3.94 -23.42
CA THR A 578 -28.35 -5.25 -24.09
C THR A 578 -29.07 -6.27 -23.23
N GLU A 579 -29.44 -5.95 -21.99
CA GLU A 579 -30.12 -6.89 -21.09
C GLU A 579 -31.29 -6.22 -20.36
N PHE A 580 -32.48 -6.81 -20.52
CA PHE A 580 -33.71 -6.30 -19.96
C PHE A 580 -34.49 -7.37 -19.21
N TRP A 581 -35.21 -6.91 -18.19
CA TRP A 581 -36.12 -7.74 -17.43
C TRP A 581 -37.51 -7.11 -17.41
N LEU A 582 -38.50 -7.79 -18.01
CA LEU A 582 -39.89 -7.35 -17.94
C LEU A 582 -40.56 -7.93 -16.70
N HIS A 583 -40.75 -7.10 -15.69
CA HIS A 583 -41.36 -7.48 -14.42
C HIS A 583 -42.59 -6.62 -14.12
N GLU A 584 -43.75 -7.26 -13.92
CA GLU A 584 -45.02 -6.59 -13.61
C GLU A 584 -45.44 -5.48 -14.60
N GLY A 585 -45.05 -5.65 -15.86
CA GLY A 585 -45.30 -4.70 -16.95
C GLY A 585 -44.27 -3.57 -17.05
N VAL A 586 -43.26 -3.53 -16.17
CA VAL A 586 -42.19 -2.53 -16.19
C VAL A 586 -40.91 -3.16 -16.73
N LEU A 587 -40.26 -2.48 -17.68
CA LEU A 587 -38.96 -2.89 -18.20
C LEU A 587 -37.85 -2.40 -17.27
N GLN A 588 -37.04 -3.33 -16.75
CA GLN A 588 -35.91 -3.06 -15.88
C GLN A 588 -34.57 -3.32 -16.57
N ILE A 589 -33.55 -2.57 -16.18
CA ILE A 589 -32.16 -2.71 -16.65
C ILE A 589 -31.24 -3.09 -15.49
N SER A 590 -30.17 -3.83 -15.80
CA SER A 590 -29.20 -4.28 -14.81
C SER A 590 -28.01 -3.33 -14.68
N ARG A 591 -27.52 -3.14 -13.46
CA ARG A 591 -26.23 -2.50 -13.16
C ARG A 591 -25.49 -3.30 -12.12
N LEU A 592 -24.17 -3.34 -12.24
CA LEU A 592 -23.29 -3.88 -11.22
C LEU A 592 -22.93 -2.76 -10.24
N VAL A 593 -23.26 -2.93 -8.97
CA VAL A 593 -22.96 -1.96 -7.92
C VAL A 593 -22.09 -2.61 -6.84
N PRO A 594 -21.25 -1.84 -6.11
CA PRO A 594 -20.54 -2.35 -4.94
C PRO A 594 -21.53 -2.98 -3.94
N ASN A 595 -21.15 -4.13 -3.38
CA ASN A 595 -21.90 -4.72 -2.29
C ASN A 595 -21.36 -4.17 -0.97
N ASP A 596 -21.86 -3.02 -0.55
CA ASP A 596 -21.35 -2.29 0.61
C ASP A 596 -21.40 -3.10 1.91
N ASP A 597 -22.41 -3.97 2.06
CA ASP A 597 -22.55 -4.81 3.25
C ASP A 597 -21.43 -5.86 3.32
N VAL A 598 -21.21 -6.59 2.23
CA VAL A 598 -20.17 -7.63 2.16
C VAL A 598 -18.77 -7.01 2.15
N ASN A 599 -18.60 -5.89 1.44
CA ASN A 599 -17.33 -5.16 1.45
C ASN A 599 -17.01 -4.64 2.86
N ARG A 600 -18.00 -4.18 3.64
CA ARG A 600 -17.79 -3.76 5.04
C ARG A 600 -17.46 -4.94 5.96
N GLU A 601 -18.12 -6.08 5.78
CA GLU A 601 -17.86 -7.28 6.58
C GLU A 601 -16.48 -7.90 6.31
N LEU A 602 -15.98 -7.79 5.08
CA LEU A 602 -14.75 -8.43 4.61
C LEU A 602 -13.58 -7.46 4.41
N ASP A 603 -13.75 -6.16 4.69
CA ASP A 603 -12.64 -5.22 4.73
C ASP A 603 -11.77 -5.52 5.96
N ASP A 604 -10.57 -6.05 5.71
CA ASP A 604 -9.58 -6.35 6.75
C ASP A 604 -9.23 -5.10 7.58
N ASN A 605 -9.47 -3.88 7.05
CA ASN A 605 -9.24 -2.62 7.75
C ASN A 605 -10.36 -2.27 8.74
N VAL A 606 -11.59 -2.75 8.54
CA VAL A 606 -12.71 -2.54 9.47
C VAL A 606 -12.52 -3.34 10.77
N ARG A 607 -11.66 -4.37 10.76
CA ARG A 607 -11.22 -5.03 12.02
C ARG A 607 -10.47 -4.10 12.98
N LEU A 608 -10.00 -2.93 12.53
CA LEU A 608 -9.39 -1.91 13.39
C LEU A 608 -10.39 -0.88 13.93
N ALA A 609 -11.55 -0.68 13.29
CA ALA A 609 -12.52 0.34 13.67
C ALA A 609 -13.66 -0.20 14.55
N ASP A 610 -13.97 -1.49 14.46
CA ASP A 610 -15.00 -2.16 15.28
C ASP A 610 -14.46 -2.67 16.63
N PHE A 611 -13.41 -2.04 17.18
CA PHE A 611 -13.11 -2.28 18.58
C PHE A 611 -14.20 -1.62 19.43
N PRO A 612 -14.97 -2.40 20.22
CA PRO A 612 -15.88 -1.80 21.15
C PRO A 612 -15.05 -0.88 22.05
N SER A 613 -15.49 0.37 22.20
CA SER A 613 -15.04 1.29 23.25
C SER A 613 -15.43 0.80 24.67
N GLY A 614 -15.58 -0.51 24.84
CA GLY A 614 -15.91 -1.21 26.06
C GLY A 614 -14.67 -1.71 26.80
N PRO A 615 -14.83 -2.11 28.07
CA PRO A 615 -13.75 -2.66 28.86
C PRO A 615 -13.17 -3.92 28.20
N ILE A 616 -11.84 -4.00 28.21
CA ILE A 616 -11.06 -5.14 27.72
C ILE A 616 -11.63 -6.45 28.34
N PRO A 617 -12.00 -7.47 27.53
CA PRO A 617 -12.56 -8.70 28.05
C PRO A 617 -11.61 -9.40 29.03
N GLU A 618 -12.10 -9.65 30.25
CA GLU A 618 -11.30 -10.28 31.29
C GLU A 618 -11.01 -11.75 30.93
N GLY A 619 -9.73 -12.12 30.88
CA GLY A 619 -9.30 -13.53 30.74
C GLY A 619 -9.20 -14.11 29.33
N LYS A 620 -9.33 -13.31 28.26
CA LYS A 620 -9.07 -13.78 26.88
C LYS A 620 -7.65 -13.41 26.39
N PRO A 621 -6.95 -14.32 25.69
CA PRO A 621 -5.66 -14.00 25.08
C PRO A 621 -5.86 -12.97 23.97
N MET A 622 -5.14 -11.87 24.08
CA MET A 622 -5.16 -10.77 23.11
C MET A 622 -3.73 -10.44 22.71
N LYS A 623 -3.59 -10.06 21.45
CA LYS A 623 -2.36 -9.60 20.84
C LYS A 623 -2.47 -8.09 20.66
N ILE A 624 -1.54 -7.35 21.24
CA ILE A 624 -1.44 -5.90 21.11
C ILE A 624 -0.47 -5.62 19.96
N ARG A 625 -0.93 -4.89 18.94
CA ARG A 625 -0.10 -4.35 17.87
C ARG A 625 0.05 -2.86 18.07
N VAL A 626 1.29 -2.36 17.99
CA VAL A 626 1.54 -0.93 17.87
C VAL A 626 1.34 -0.56 16.42
N VAL A 627 0.40 0.35 16.14
CA VAL A 627 0.15 0.88 14.80
C VAL A 627 0.89 2.21 14.65
N ASP A 628 1.36 2.52 13.44
CA ASP A 628 2.07 3.76 13.15
C ASP A 628 1.24 4.98 13.58
N GLY A 629 1.88 5.94 14.26
CA GLY A 629 1.23 7.11 14.86
C GLY A 629 1.04 7.04 16.37
N GLY A 630 1.32 5.89 17.00
CA GLY A 630 1.27 5.73 18.46
C GLY A 630 -0.02 5.13 19.00
N ASP A 631 -0.93 4.70 18.12
CA ASP A 631 -2.16 4.01 18.48
C ASP A 631 -1.93 2.50 18.70
N LEU A 632 -2.65 1.92 19.67
CA LEU A 632 -2.56 0.50 20.03
C LEU A 632 -3.78 -0.25 19.46
N GLY A 633 -3.55 -1.19 18.54
CA GLY A 633 -4.55 -2.16 18.09
C GLY A 633 -4.55 -3.41 18.97
N ILE A 634 -5.73 -3.97 19.30
CA ILE A 634 -5.85 -5.15 20.18
C ILE A 634 -6.58 -6.28 19.46
N GLU A 635 -5.86 -7.27 18.93
CA GLU A 635 -6.44 -8.42 18.23
C GLU A 635 -6.81 -9.54 19.22
N LEU A 636 -8.05 -10.04 19.18
CA LEU A 636 -8.47 -11.19 20.00
C LEU A 636 -7.94 -12.49 19.38
N LEU A 637 -7.09 -13.24 20.10
CA LEU A 637 -6.55 -14.49 19.59
C LEU A 637 -7.55 -15.63 19.82
N THR A 638 -7.91 -16.34 18.75
CA THR A 638 -8.85 -17.49 18.78
C THR A 638 -8.17 -18.86 18.78
N HIS A 639 -6.83 -18.93 18.84
CA HIS A 639 -6.10 -20.19 18.69
C HIS A 639 -5.61 -20.80 20.03
N GLU A 640 -6.14 -21.98 20.36
CA GLU A 640 -5.62 -22.89 21.39
C GLU A 640 -4.52 -23.80 20.79
N ALA A 641 -3.34 -23.26 20.45
CA ALA A 641 -2.21 -24.10 20.10
C ALA A 641 -1.57 -24.73 21.36
N ASP A 642 -1.05 -25.95 21.25
CA ASP A 642 -0.29 -26.62 22.31
C ASP A 642 1.00 -25.85 22.68
N LEU A 643 1.43 -25.95 23.94
CA LEU A 643 2.71 -25.36 24.40
C LEU A 643 3.89 -26.25 24.01
N ALA A 644 5.02 -25.63 23.65
CA ALA A 644 6.28 -26.36 23.49
C ALA A 644 6.73 -26.98 24.83
N PRO A 645 7.62 -27.99 24.81
CA PRO A 645 8.02 -28.73 26.02
C PRO A 645 8.52 -27.86 27.18
N GLU A 646 9.32 -26.83 26.88
CA GLU A 646 10.00 -25.95 27.85
C GLU A 646 9.26 -24.62 28.07
N ASP A 647 8.18 -24.36 27.34
CA ASP A 647 7.50 -23.07 27.38
C ASP A 647 6.60 -22.95 28.61
N VAL A 648 6.45 -21.71 29.08
CA VAL A 648 5.36 -21.31 29.96
C VAL A 648 4.45 -20.31 29.27
N GLU A 649 3.17 -20.38 29.58
CA GLU A 649 2.19 -19.40 29.15
C GLU A 649 1.90 -18.46 30.33
N ILE A 650 2.28 -17.20 30.21
CA ILE A 650 2.20 -16.19 31.26
C ILE A 650 1.06 -15.23 30.93
N ARG A 651 0.12 -15.06 31.87
CA ARG A 651 -0.82 -13.93 31.86
C ARG A 651 -0.08 -12.68 32.31
N VAL A 652 0.10 -11.74 31.39
CA VAL A 652 0.87 -10.52 31.63
C VAL A 652 0.07 -9.57 32.52
N PHE A 653 0.71 -9.08 33.58
CA PHE A 653 0.22 -7.97 34.40
C PHE A 653 0.90 -6.67 34.01
N MET A 654 2.22 -6.72 33.81
CA MET A 654 3.01 -5.60 33.33
C MET A 654 4.06 -6.06 32.34
N LEU A 655 4.44 -5.13 31.46
CA LEU A 655 5.46 -5.34 30.46
C LEU A 655 6.34 -4.10 30.36
N GLN A 656 7.61 -4.33 30.05
CA GLN A 656 8.55 -3.26 29.77
C GLN A 656 8.11 -2.58 28.48
N ARG A 657 8.10 -1.25 28.45
CA ARG A 657 7.86 -0.52 27.20
C ARG A 657 8.86 -1.01 26.14
N PRO A 658 8.42 -1.37 24.92
CA PRO A 658 9.33 -1.74 23.85
C PRO A 658 10.33 -0.60 23.63
N SER A 659 11.55 -0.77 24.11
CA SER A 659 12.73 -0.01 23.68
C SER A 659 13.48 -0.88 22.68
N SER A 660 14.42 -0.33 21.92
CA SER A 660 15.33 -1.03 20.99
C SER A 660 16.24 -2.05 21.68
N ASN A 661 15.67 -2.99 22.44
CA ASN A 661 16.36 -4.02 23.19
C ASN A 661 16.45 -5.27 22.31
N PRO A 662 17.66 -5.71 21.91
CA PRO A 662 17.84 -6.91 21.08
C PRO A 662 17.46 -8.21 21.82
N TRP A 663 17.33 -8.16 23.15
CA TRP A 663 17.12 -9.34 24.00
C TRP A 663 15.65 -9.68 24.30
N GLY A 664 14.69 -8.91 23.76
CA GLY A 664 13.26 -9.08 24.02
C GLY A 664 12.70 -8.19 25.13
N ILE A 665 11.39 -8.32 25.36
CA ILE A 665 10.60 -7.50 26.29
C ILE A 665 10.43 -8.27 27.60
N LEU A 666 10.83 -7.63 28.72
CA LEU A 666 10.56 -8.17 30.05
C LEU A 666 9.06 -8.07 30.37
N VAL A 667 8.49 -9.17 30.83
CA VAL A 667 7.09 -9.26 31.27
C VAL A 667 7.02 -9.79 32.68
N THR A 668 6.06 -9.32 33.46
CA THR A 668 5.70 -9.92 34.75
C THR A 668 4.25 -10.39 34.69
N GLY A 669 3.97 -11.51 35.34
CA GLY A 669 2.66 -12.10 35.23
C GLY A 669 2.49 -13.38 36.02
N THR A 670 1.36 -14.06 35.82
CA THR A 670 1.07 -15.36 36.43
C THR A 670 1.13 -16.47 35.40
N ILE A 671 1.83 -17.56 35.70
CA ILE A 671 1.88 -18.74 34.82
C ILE A 671 0.50 -19.42 34.78
N LEU A 672 -0.07 -19.56 33.59
CA LEU A 672 -1.35 -20.24 33.33
C LEU A 672 -1.16 -21.71 32.98
N ARG A 673 -0.21 -22.00 32.10
CA ARG A 673 0.09 -23.35 31.59
C ARG A 673 1.60 -23.50 31.50
N VAL A 674 2.04 -24.74 31.59
CA VAL A 674 3.44 -25.13 31.47
C VAL A 674 3.57 -26.24 30.44
N GLY A 675 4.66 -26.23 29.68
CA GLY A 675 5.10 -27.33 28.85
C GLY A 675 5.45 -28.55 29.71
N HIS A 676 5.53 -29.71 29.10
CA HIS A 676 5.70 -30.98 29.81
C HIS A 676 7.09 -31.18 30.44
N HIS A 677 8.08 -30.32 30.16
CA HIS A 677 9.38 -30.31 30.83
C HIS A 677 9.47 -29.31 31.98
N VAL A 678 8.49 -28.41 32.12
CA VAL A 678 8.41 -27.46 33.23
C VAL A 678 7.58 -28.04 34.37
N VAL A 679 8.02 -27.83 35.61
CA VAL A 679 7.37 -28.41 36.79
C VAL A 679 5.94 -27.87 36.95
N ALA A 680 4.96 -28.77 37.01
CA ALA A 680 3.53 -28.43 37.10
C ALA A 680 3.17 -27.53 38.30
N SER A 681 3.97 -27.53 39.37
CA SER A 681 3.77 -26.65 40.53
C SER A 681 4.02 -25.18 40.21
N ALA A 682 4.65 -24.83 39.09
CA ALA A 682 4.85 -23.45 38.65
C ALA A 682 3.55 -22.77 38.20
N VAL A 683 2.50 -23.53 37.89
CA VAL A 683 1.19 -22.99 37.51
C VAL A 683 0.60 -22.19 38.68
N ARG A 684 0.05 -21.00 38.38
CA ARG A 684 -0.44 -19.99 39.32
C ARG A 684 0.63 -19.26 40.15
N ILE A 685 1.91 -19.49 39.87
CA ILE A 685 2.98 -18.72 40.49
C ILE A 685 3.29 -17.48 39.64
N GLN A 686 3.65 -16.38 40.30
CA GLN A 686 4.16 -15.19 39.63
C GLN A 686 5.53 -15.48 39.00
N ALA A 687 5.74 -14.97 37.79
CA ALA A 687 6.97 -15.15 37.05
C ALA A 687 7.34 -13.89 36.29
N ILE A 688 8.65 -13.77 36.04
CA ILE A 688 9.23 -12.80 35.13
C ILE A 688 9.67 -13.56 33.89
N GLY A 689 9.19 -13.14 32.73
CA GLY A 689 9.53 -13.73 31.45
C GLY A 689 10.23 -12.74 30.52
N VAL A 690 10.94 -13.26 29.53
CA VAL A 690 11.47 -12.48 28.41
C VAL A 690 10.77 -12.95 27.14
N VAL A 691 10.17 -12.02 26.39
CA VAL A 691 9.39 -12.35 25.19
C VAL A 691 10.03 -11.66 23.98
N ALA A 692 10.34 -12.44 22.94
CA ALA A 692 10.74 -11.90 21.65
C ALA A 692 9.48 -11.76 20.77
N GLY A 693 9.13 -10.54 20.38
CA GLY A 693 8.06 -10.29 19.41
C GLY A 693 6.86 -9.50 19.96
N ASP A 694 5.67 -9.86 19.47
CA ASP A 694 4.44 -9.08 19.62
C ASP A 694 3.93 -9.05 21.08
N LEU A 695 3.38 -7.89 21.46
CA LEU A 695 2.80 -7.68 22.79
C LEU A 695 1.48 -8.45 22.95
N GLY A 696 1.13 -8.84 24.17
CA GLY A 696 -0.15 -9.51 24.43
C GLY A 696 -0.51 -9.64 25.90
N THR A 697 -1.77 -9.90 26.19
CA THR A 697 -2.26 -10.19 27.57
C THR A 697 -1.86 -11.59 28.03
N VAL A 698 -1.50 -12.45 27.09
CA VAL A 698 -0.96 -13.79 27.32
C VAL A 698 0.23 -13.97 26.39
N VAL A 699 1.37 -14.33 26.95
CA VAL A 699 2.63 -14.52 26.22
C VAL A 699 3.20 -15.90 26.52
N ARG A 700 3.96 -16.44 25.56
CA ARG A 700 4.65 -17.72 25.70
C ARG A 700 6.14 -17.49 25.66
N THR A 701 6.88 -18.11 26.58
CA THR A 701 8.32 -18.01 26.62
C THR A 701 8.94 -19.24 27.29
N SER A 702 10.11 -19.65 26.82
CA SER A 702 11.00 -20.60 27.48
C SER A 702 12.01 -19.91 28.40
N VAL A 703 12.09 -18.58 28.37
CA VAL A 703 13.01 -17.77 29.17
C VAL A 703 12.22 -17.08 30.27
N PHE A 704 12.16 -17.71 31.45
CA PHE A 704 11.45 -17.18 32.60
C PHE A 704 12.14 -17.55 33.92
N THR A 705 11.82 -16.81 34.97
CA THR A 705 12.14 -17.14 36.35
C THR A 705 10.92 -16.98 37.23
N ILE A 706 10.80 -17.83 38.25
CA ILE A 706 9.71 -17.78 39.23
C ILE A 706 10.06 -16.74 40.30
N MET A 707 9.08 -15.91 40.65
CA MET A 707 9.22 -14.95 41.74
C MET A 707 8.94 -15.67 43.07
N GLU A 708 10.00 -15.96 43.85
CA GLU A 708 9.85 -16.35 45.26
C GLU A 708 9.29 -15.18 46.07
N GLU A 709 8.51 -15.45 47.14
CA GLU A 709 7.77 -14.46 47.96
C GLU A 709 8.45 -13.09 48.01
N VAL A 710 8.07 -12.23 47.06
CA VAL A 710 8.55 -10.87 47.02
C VAL A 710 7.89 -10.21 48.22
N SER A 711 8.70 -9.79 49.19
CA SER A 711 8.24 -9.00 50.34
C SER A 711 7.22 -7.97 49.86
N GLU A 712 6.05 -7.87 50.52
CA GLU A 712 4.94 -6.95 50.19
C GLU A 712 5.39 -5.48 50.01
N ALA A 713 6.64 -5.16 50.38
CA ALA A 713 7.28 -3.85 50.25
C ALA A 713 7.81 -3.49 48.85
N ILE A 714 7.93 -4.41 47.88
CA ILE A 714 8.49 -4.09 46.56
C ILE A 714 7.37 -3.76 45.57
N ASN A 715 7.34 -2.49 45.12
CA ASN A 715 6.47 -2.06 44.02
C ASN A 715 6.84 -2.80 42.73
N GLU A 716 5.91 -3.57 42.16
CA GLU A 716 6.11 -4.34 40.92
C GLU A 716 6.56 -3.45 39.75
N GLN A 717 6.12 -2.18 39.69
CA GLN A 717 6.52 -1.25 38.63
C GLN A 717 8.02 -0.92 38.76
N SER A 718 8.46 -0.61 39.98
CA SER A 718 9.86 -0.33 40.28
C SER A 718 10.73 -1.56 40.06
N LEU A 719 10.21 -2.78 40.29
CA LEU A 719 10.93 -4.01 39.98
C LEU A 719 11.23 -4.14 38.49
N LEU A 720 10.24 -3.90 37.63
CA LEU A 720 10.40 -4.02 36.18
C LEU A 720 11.32 -2.93 35.60
N GLU A 721 11.19 -1.69 36.09
CA GLU A 721 12.10 -0.59 35.76
C GLU A 721 13.55 -0.93 36.15
N ASN A 722 13.76 -1.40 37.39
CA ASN A 722 15.09 -1.80 37.88
C ASN A 722 15.69 -2.96 37.07
N LEU A 723 14.91 -4.00 36.77
CA LEU A 723 15.38 -5.16 36.00
C LEU A 723 15.71 -4.80 34.56
N SER A 724 14.93 -3.89 33.95
CA SER A 724 15.19 -3.42 32.59
C SER A 724 16.51 -2.65 32.46
N LEU A 725 16.90 -1.94 33.51
CA LEU A 725 18.14 -1.16 33.54
C LEU A 725 19.32 -2.03 33.96
N LEU A 726 19.12 -2.91 34.96
CA LEU A 726 20.12 -3.85 35.44
C LEU A 726 20.55 -4.82 34.35
N SER A 727 19.61 -5.35 33.55
CA SER A 727 19.95 -6.28 32.46
C SER A 727 20.90 -5.66 31.44
N LYS A 728 20.68 -4.39 31.07
CA LYS A 728 21.56 -3.63 30.17
C LYS A 728 22.94 -3.40 30.77
N ILE A 729 23.00 -3.00 32.05
CA ILE A 729 24.27 -2.76 32.73
C ILE A 729 25.07 -4.06 32.87
N VAL A 730 24.42 -5.16 33.25
CA VAL A 730 25.05 -6.48 33.39
C VAL A 730 25.58 -6.98 32.05
N ASP A 731 24.81 -6.86 30.97
CA ASP A 731 25.26 -7.30 29.65
C ASP A 731 26.51 -6.53 29.20
N LEU A 732 26.47 -5.20 29.32
CA LEU A 732 27.60 -4.35 28.94
C LEU A 732 28.84 -4.63 29.80
N THR A 733 28.68 -4.74 31.12
CA THR A 733 29.81 -4.88 32.06
C THR A 733 30.38 -6.29 32.17
N LEU A 734 29.53 -7.31 32.20
CA LEU A 734 29.97 -8.69 32.49
C LEU A 734 30.08 -9.55 31.22
N ASN A 735 29.20 -9.38 30.23
CA ASN A 735 29.22 -10.23 29.03
C ASN A 735 30.11 -9.62 27.94
N LYS A 736 29.90 -8.34 27.61
CA LYS A 736 30.59 -7.66 26.50
C LYS A 736 32.00 -7.22 26.87
N THR A 737 32.14 -6.44 27.95
CA THR A 737 33.44 -5.90 28.38
C THR A 737 34.24 -6.84 29.28
N GLN A 738 33.61 -7.86 29.87
CA GLN A 738 34.23 -8.88 30.71
C GLN A 738 35.07 -8.31 31.87
N LEU A 739 34.55 -7.30 32.56
CA LEU A 739 35.28 -6.60 33.62
C LEU A 739 35.76 -7.52 34.76
N HIS A 740 36.98 -7.28 35.20
CA HIS A 740 37.64 -7.98 36.29
C HIS A 740 37.73 -7.13 37.59
N PRO A 741 37.90 -7.76 38.76
CA PRO A 741 38.12 -7.03 40.00
C PRO A 741 39.35 -6.11 39.91
N GLY A 742 39.19 -4.84 40.28
CA GLY A 742 40.21 -3.79 40.17
C GLY A 742 40.11 -2.92 38.92
N ASP A 743 39.30 -3.30 37.93
CA ASP A 743 39.12 -2.51 36.72
C ASP A 743 38.42 -1.17 37.00
N HIS A 744 38.81 -0.15 36.22
CA HIS A 744 38.24 1.19 36.34
C HIS A 744 37.01 1.33 35.44
N VAL A 745 35.88 1.69 36.03
CA VAL A 745 34.61 1.93 35.31
C VAL A 745 34.26 3.41 35.42
N LEU A 746 33.99 4.05 34.29
CA LEU A 746 33.55 5.44 34.24
C LEU A 746 32.07 5.50 33.85
N ALA A 747 31.20 5.93 34.77
CA ALA A 747 29.81 6.23 34.48
C ALA A 747 29.66 7.71 34.13
N LEU A 748 29.22 8.00 32.90
CA LEU A 748 28.85 9.34 32.47
C LEU A 748 27.50 9.75 33.08
N PRO A 749 27.15 11.05 33.08
CA PRO A 749 25.92 11.52 33.72
C PRO A 749 24.69 10.78 33.19
N GLY A 750 23.89 10.22 34.11
CA GLY A 750 22.75 9.37 33.78
C GLY A 750 21.58 9.55 34.75
N SER A 751 20.72 8.54 34.83
CA SER A 751 19.63 8.55 35.81
C SER A 751 20.17 8.14 37.18
N GLU A 752 19.67 8.76 38.26
CA GLU A 752 20.08 8.42 39.64
C GLU A 752 19.94 6.90 39.93
N MET A 753 18.97 6.25 39.29
CA MET A 753 18.75 4.81 39.41
C MET A 753 19.88 3.98 38.76
N ALA A 754 20.36 4.38 37.59
CA ALA A 754 21.49 3.73 36.92
C ALA A 754 22.75 3.84 37.78
N ASP A 755 23.05 5.03 38.29
CA ASP A 755 24.22 5.29 39.12
C ASP A 755 24.23 4.45 40.40
N ARG A 756 23.06 4.29 41.04
CA ARG A 756 22.91 3.40 42.20
C ARG A 756 23.17 1.93 41.86
N LEU A 757 22.61 1.43 40.75
CA LEU A 757 22.79 0.04 40.33
C LEU A 757 24.25 -0.24 39.97
N VAL A 758 24.88 0.64 39.19
CA VAL A 758 26.30 0.53 38.82
C VAL A 758 27.18 0.59 40.07
N SER A 759 26.88 1.46 41.04
CA SER A 759 27.61 1.53 42.30
C SER A 759 27.51 0.25 43.11
N GLN A 760 26.33 -0.38 43.17
CA GLN A 760 26.15 -1.65 43.85
C GLN A 760 26.91 -2.79 43.17
N LEU A 761 26.86 -2.86 41.83
CA LEU A 761 27.62 -3.83 41.05
C LEU A 761 29.13 -3.65 41.23
N ALA A 762 29.62 -2.40 41.18
CA ALA A 762 31.03 -2.10 41.39
C ALA A 762 31.52 -2.57 42.77
N VAL A 763 30.73 -2.36 43.83
CA VAL A 763 31.06 -2.88 45.16
C VAL A 763 31.03 -4.41 45.20
N ALA A 764 30.04 -5.04 44.57
CA ALA A 764 29.89 -6.49 44.57
C ALA A 764 31.02 -7.21 43.81
N HIS A 765 31.48 -6.62 42.69
CA HIS A 765 32.50 -7.20 41.82
C HIS A 765 33.91 -6.64 42.06
N GLY A 766 34.05 -5.63 42.94
CA GLY A 766 35.34 -5.04 43.30
C GLY A 766 35.91 -4.11 42.22
N TRP A 767 35.06 -3.39 41.48
CA TRP A 767 35.47 -2.42 40.47
C TRP A 767 35.78 -1.04 41.09
N ASN A 768 36.68 -0.31 40.44
CA ASN A 768 37.00 1.07 40.77
C ASN A 768 36.09 2.02 39.99
N LEU A 769 34.93 2.37 40.55
CA LEU A 769 33.92 3.20 39.88
C LEU A 769 34.21 4.71 40.03
N ALA A 770 34.14 5.45 38.92
CA ALA A 770 34.01 6.90 38.89
C ALA A 770 32.67 7.30 38.27
N ILE A 771 31.91 8.18 38.93
CA ILE A 771 30.62 8.69 38.43
C ILE A 771 30.79 10.18 38.13
N VAL A 772 30.50 10.56 36.88
CA VAL A 772 30.49 11.94 36.44
C VAL A 772 29.10 12.52 36.70
N THR A 773 29.05 13.60 37.44
CA THR A 773 27.80 14.31 37.78
C THR A 773 27.77 15.66 37.06
N SER A 774 26.58 16.08 36.66
CA SER A 774 26.32 17.33 35.94
C SER A 774 26.49 18.59 36.79
N SER A 775 26.45 18.48 38.13
CA SER A 775 26.53 19.63 39.03
C SER A 775 27.18 19.32 40.39
N LEU A 776 27.70 20.37 41.06
CA LEU A 776 28.23 20.25 42.42
C LEU A 776 27.16 19.92 43.47
N ASP A 777 25.89 20.23 43.21
CA ASP A 777 24.79 19.89 44.12
C ASP A 777 24.41 18.41 44.02
N GLU A 778 24.49 17.83 42.82
CA GLU A 778 24.36 16.39 42.58
C GLU A 778 25.47 15.61 43.31
N VAL A 779 26.72 16.08 43.27
CA VAL A 779 27.82 15.49 44.09
C VAL A 779 27.48 15.47 45.57
N LYS A 780 26.92 16.56 46.13
CA LYS A 780 26.56 16.60 47.56
C LYS A 780 25.45 15.60 47.87
N ARG A 781 24.46 15.49 46.98
CA ARG A 781 23.34 14.54 47.10
C ARG A 781 23.85 13.10 47.07
N PHE A 782 24.71 12.76 46.12
CA PHE A 782 25.26 11.41 45.97
C PHE A 782 26.18 11.03 47.15
N LYS A 783 26.94 11.99 47.70
CA LYS A 783 27.71 11.77 48.94
C LYS A 783 26.84 11.45 50.16
N SER A 784 25.61 11.96 50.19
CA SER A 784 24.66 11.70 51.27
C SER A 784 23.82 10.44 51.06
N ASP A 785 23.87 9.83 49.87
CA ASP A 785 23.09 8.65 49.53
C ASP A 785 23.80 7.37 50.02
N PRO A 786 23.19 6.60 50.94
CA PRO A 786 23.81 5.39 51.48
C PRO A 786 23.93 4.25 50.47
N THR A 787 23.27 4.34 49.30
CA THR A 787 23.29 3.33 48.24
C THR A 787 24.42 3.52 47.24
N ILE A 788 25.00 4.72 47.16
CA ILE A 788 26.14 5.04 46.30
C ILE A 788 27.41 4.95 47.16
N ARG A 789 28.09 3.81 47.10
CA ARG A 789 29.29 3.52 47.91
C ARG A 789 30.49 3.19 47.03
N GLY A 790 31.68 3.58 47.48
CA GLY A 790 32.93 3.23 46.80
C GLY A 790 33.17 3.96 45.46
N ALA A 791 32.25 4.84 45.04
CA ALA A 791 32.38 5.60 43.81
C ALA A 791 33.15 6.92 44.00
N HIS A 792 34.07 7.21 43.09
CA HIS A 792 34.71 8.52 42.98
C HIS A 792 33.83 9.48 42.18
N LEU A 793 33.29 10.50 42.84
CA LEU A 793 32.42 11.49 42.19
C LEU A 793 33.23 12.59 41.52
N VAL A 794 32.93 12.87 40.25
CA VAL A 794 33.57 13.90 39.43
C VAL A 794 32.51 14.89 38.96
N ALA A 795 32.58 16.15 39.39
CA ALA A 795 31.73 17.22 38.84
C ALA A 795 32.35 17.73 37.54
N SER A 796 31.68 17.54 36.41
CA SER A 796 32.15 18.04 35.11
C SER A 796 30.97 18.26 34.17
N ASP A 797 31.00 19.38 33.44
CA ASP A 797 30.04 19.76 32.40
C ASP A 797 30.59 19.58 30.97
N GLY A 798 31.87 19.20 30.82
CA GLY A 798 32.51 19.01 29.52
C GLY A 798 33.53 17.87 29.47
N ILE A 799 33.82 17.42 28.24
CA ILE A 799 34.71 16.28 27.92
C ILE A 799 36.17 16.56 28.31
N GLU A 800 36.68 17.77 28.04
CA GLU A 800 38.05 18.15 28.41
C GLU A 800 38.34 18.01 29.91
N ALA A 801 37.40 18.39 30.76
CA ALA A 801 37.56 18.31 32.21
C ALA A 801 37.53 16.85 32.71
N ILE A 802 36.79 15.97 32.03
CA ILE A 802 36.82 14.52 32.28
C ILE A 802 38.18 13.95 31.86
N ASN A 803 38.65 14.24 30.65
CA ASN A 803 39.95 13.77 30.14
C ASN A 803 41.10 14.24 31.04
N LYS A 804 41.11 15.52 31.41
CA LYS A 804 42.10 16.06 32.36
C LYS A 804 42.06 15.36 33.72
N HIS A 805 40.89 14.96 34.20
CA HIS A 805 40.77 14.20 35.46
C HIS A 805 41.34 12.79 35.33
N LEU A 806 41.04 12.10 34.23
CA LEU A 806 41.56 10.76 33.92
C LEU A 806 43.10 10.79 33.79
N GLU A 807 43.63 11.75 33.05
CA GLU A 807 45.07 11.97 32.88
C GLU A 807 45.78 12.29 34.21
N THR A 808 45.22 13.22 35.01
CA THR A 808 45.82 13.64 36.29
C THR A 808 45.92 12.49 37.30
N LYS A 809 44.98 11.54 37.23
CA LYS A 809 44.97 10.36 38.11
C LYS A 809 45.56 9.10 37.48
N ASN A 810 46.03 9.18 36.24
CA ASN A 810 46.53 8.05 35.46
C ASN A 810 45.53 6.87 35.41
N ILE A 811 44.23 7.20 35.25
CA ILE A 811 43.15 6.22 35.17
C ILE A 811 42.92 5.88 33.70
N VAL A 812 43.13 4.61 33.35
CA VAL A 812 42.68 4.04 32.08
C VAL A 812 41.38 3.29 32.37
N ALA A 813 40.25 3.81 31.86
CA ALA A 813 38.96 3.16 32.06
C ALA A 813 38.90 1.89 31.21
N ALA A 814 38.54 0.76 31.83
CA ALA A 814 38.29 -0.50 31.14
C ALA A 814 36.90 -0.53 30.50
N ALA A 815 35.95 0.26 31.04
CA ALA A 815 34.62 0.44 30.46
C ALA A 815 34.06 1.84 30.73
N ILE A 816 33.28 2.35 29.78
CA ILE A 816 32.54 3.61 29.90
C ILE A 816 31.05 3.33 29.74
N LEU A 817 30.26 3.77 30.72
CA LEU A 817 28.82 3.62 30.76
C LEU A 817 28.17 4.96 30.43
N ALA A 818 27.49 5.05 29.28
CA ALA A 818 26.78 6.24 28.85
C ALA A 818 25.28 5.94 28.70
N HIS A 819 24.43 6.74 29.34
CA HIS A 819 22.97 6.58 29.20
C HIS A 819 22.45 7.16 27.87
N ASP A 820 23.05 8.25 27.39
CA ASP A 820 22.73 8.90 26.13
C ASP A 820 23.97 9.60 25.55
N PHE A 821 24.80 8.82 24.85
CA PHE A 821 26.11 9.28 24.37
C PHE A 821 25.98 10.34 23.26
N VAL A 822 24.97 10.23 22.39
CA VAL A 822 24.78 11.14 21.26
C VAL A 822 24.40 12.53 21.75
N ASP A 823 23.45 12.63 22.69
CA ASP A 823 23.03 13.89 23.29
C ASP A 823 24.15 14.52 24.13
N PHE A 824 24.93 13.68 24.83
CA PHE A 824 26.10 14.14 25.59
C PHE A 824 27.15 14.77 24.66
N VAL A 825 27.56 14.05 23.61
CA VAL A 825 28.55 14.53 22.62
C VAL A 825 28.04 15.79 21.90
N ALA A 826 26.77 15.81 21.48
CA ALA A 826 26.16 16.96 20.81
C ALA A 826 26.11 18.22 21.69
N ARG A 827 25.92 18.08 23.01
CA ARG A 827 25.95 19.22 23.95
C ARG A 827 27.36 19.74 24.20
N SER A 828 28.36 18.86 24.16
CA SER A 828 29.77 19.23 24.39
C SER A 828 30.47 19.81 23.16
N GLY A 829 29.96 19.58 21.94
CA GLY A 829 30.44 20.26 20.72
C GLY A 829 31.88 19.95 20.29
N GLU A 830 32.47 18.85 20.77
CA GLU A 830 33.91 18.54 20.61
C GLU A 830 34.16 17.05 20.29
N ASP A 831 35.25 16.77 19.55
CA ASP A 831 35.67 15.43 19.11
C ASP A 831 36.32 14.59 20.25
N PHE A 832 35.87 13.35 20.42
CA PHE A 832 36.27 12.43 21.49
C PHE A 832 37.55 11.63 21.14
N GLN A 833 38.74 12.25 21.16
CA GLN A 833 39.98 11.63 20.64
C GLN A 833 40.60 10.45 21.43
N LEU A 834 40.19 10.17 22.67
CA LEU A 834 40.91 9.22 23.54
C LEU A 834 40.28 7.82 23.69
N LEU A 835 39.12 7.56 23.06
CA LEU A 835 38.31 6.36 23.33
C LEU A 835 37.73 5.66 22.10
N GLU A 836 38.20 5.96 20.88
CA GLU A 836 37.78 5.25 19.65
C GLU A 836 38.04 3.73 19.69
N ASP A 837 38.89 3.25 20.60
CA ASP A 837 39.28 1.84 20.68
C ASP A 837 38.43 0.95 21.62
N PHE A 838 37.40 1.48 22.30
CA PHE A 838 36.61 0.70 23.28
C PHE A 838 35.10 0.96 23.17
N PHE A 839 34.42 0.31 22.22
CA PHE A 839 32.95 0.33 22.15
C PHE A 839 32.34 -1.08 22.12
N CYS A 840 31.34 -1.29 22.98
CA CYS A 840 30.48 -2.48 23.06
C CYS A 840 29.04 -2.09 23.39
#